data_AF-A0A8H7S8W3-F1
#
_entry.id   AF-A0A8H7S8W3-F1
#
_cell.length_a   1.000
_cell.length_b   1.000
_cell.length_c   1.000
_cell.angle_alpha   90.00
_cell.angle_beta   90.00
_cell.angle_gamma   90.00
#
_symmetry.space_group_name_H-M   'P 1'
#
loop_
_entity.id
_entity.type
_entity.pdbx_description
1 polymer ?
#
loop_
_entity_poly.entity_id
_entity_poly.type
_entity_poly.pdbx_seq_one_letter_code
_entity_poly.pdbx_strand_id
1 'polypeptide(L)'
;MYFGGLIRLSSSKSCCWYYPSKQLHERITYRFLSTKSKGPSREKVRAIPFTQHIFEDYHGNGFFSARVTHAGPPQEIFLPFWIVSCRVHARLVQAQVGHSIMRNVYNPTTKRNEVRYDTQWTWVPEQYRWTHERGLVNSIRSGQCLEQATAFTPELFDRPPYSDMDAEYRNVNRTVDPYNLYPATAVRFAKSYIMSTEEDYADTYLRKVYAADQTRFVKIEIELEDIKCAPVYYPAYVYTINYLGRNLRTFVNGFDLHVGGIRTYNWSRVAIVSAGSMAMVMTMTGGVGWGGMSGSFWIGIVLPTVMTSMLAMYFPLISLKFRDWKRQQEIHSADKDQHFWDSDWVGAYDAYEDQQRYRTWKSENQYQQQSQSWGSSSRTTDMDSDPQGYYRALGVSPNATKADIQSAFRGLAMKKHPDRYSDPEEKKKATVQFQKISAAYSVLRDLRIMASNDELNPKTTEYEFLGPVGAFLFVTVLPLLVLFFSVCCNATGYPSQSMFEDYKTYFSELFTIEVAKSLIDPLAMLVYLAFILILVIYSFVLNGDVVPGTKLRNGKVLKYRMNGFRTFHNVFAFGGFLLYQYGSYEPLLFVYNHWVGLVASSILFSYIISLYLYLRSFRSDALLALGGNSGNPIYDYMIGRELNPRIGDFDIKFFTELRPGLIGWIVLNVCFAVKQYSDLERVTNSMALVLFFHTFYVVDALWNEEACLTTMDITTDGLGFMLGFGLYTWVPMLYTLQARYLVDFPRDMSYVELGLVLGLNFLGYFIFRSANSQKNAFRNNPDSESVKHLKYLKTERGTKLIISSWWGMSRHINYLGDWLMALSWCLPCGFGSVVPYFYAIYFGILLIHRERRDDHQCRIKYGKDWDKYCSIVKSRIIPGK
;
A
#
# COMPACT_ATOMS: atom_id res chain seq x y z
N MET A 1 -33.87 -36.94 -8.20
CA MET A 1 -33.01 -38.02 -7.67
C MET A 1 -31.57 -37.54 -7.75
N TYR A 2 -30.90 -37.52 -6.59
CA TYR A 2 -29.48 -37.24 -6.32
C TYR A 2 -28.83 -35.97 -6.93
N PHE A 3 -28.95 -34.84 -6.21
CA PHE A 3 -27.83 -33.92 -5.86
C PHE A 3 -28.33 -32.97 -4.76
N GLY A 4 -28.34 -33.47 -3.53
CA GLY A 4 -28.57 -32.70 -2.31
C GLY A 4 -27.39 -32.95 -1.38
N GLY A 5 -26.45 -32.00 -1.33
CA GLY A 5 -25.25 -32.17 -0.52
C GLY A 5 -24.15 -31.17 -0.83
N LEU A 6 -24.36 -29.89 -0.49
CA LEU A 6 -23.32 -28.94 -0.02
C LEU A 6 -24.05 -27.64 0.37
N ILE A 7 -23.62 -27.01 1.47
CA ILE A 7 -24.30 -25.95 2.24
C ILE A 7 -25.28 -26.50 3.30
N ARG A 8 -24.74 -27.21 4.30
CA ARG A 8 -25.20 -27.05 5.69
C ARG A 8 -24.42 -25.88 6.28
N LEU A 9 -25.02 -24.69 6.23
CA LEU A 9 -24.72 -23.66 7.21
C LEU A 9 -25.04 -24.27 8.57
N SER A 10 -24.01 -24.59 9.34
CA SER A 10 -24.12 -24.94 10.75
C SER A 10 -24.67 -23.73 11.50
N SER A 11 -25.99 -23.60 11.54
CA SER A 11 -26.69 -23.01 12.65
C SER A 11 -26.37 -23.86 13.88
N SER A 12 -25.33 -23.50 14.62
CA SER A 12 -25.11 -24.09 15.92
C SER A 12 -26.20 -23.55 16.83
N LYS A 13 -27.26 -24.36 16.92
CA LYS A 13 -28.27 -24.33 17.96
C LYS A 13 -27.63 -23.96 19.29
N SER A 14 -28.21 -22.94 19.90
CA SER A 14 -28.09 -22.59 21.31
C SER A 14 -28.27 -23.85 22.15
N CYS A 15 -27.17 -24.49 22.56
CA CYS A 15 -27.18 -25.51 23.58
C CYS A 15 -27.05 -24.79 24.93
N CYS A 16 -28.19 -24.28 25.41
CA CYS A 16 -28.35 -23.99 26.83
C CYS A 16 -28.26 -25.30 27.59
N TRP A 17 -27.16 -25.53 28.29
CA TRP A 17 -27.14 -26.47 29.40
C TRP A 17 -27.24 -25.67 30.69
N TYR A 18 -28.39 -25.81 31.33
CA TYR A 18 -28.71 -25.30 32.65
C TYR A 18 -27.73 -25.89 33.67
N TYR A 19 -27.02 -25.06 34.41
CA TYR A 19 -26.43 -25.44 35.70
C TYR A 19 -26.97 -24.50 36.78
N PRO A 20 -27.48 -25.01 37.91
CA PRO A 20 -28.07 -24.19 38.96
C PRO A 20 -26.96 -23.43 39.70
N SER A 21 -26.71 -22.17 39.34
CA SER A 21 -25.55 -21.39 39.83
C SER A 21 -25.75 -20.67 41.16
N LYS A 22 -26.79 -20.99 41.96
CA LYS A 22 -26.90 -20.40 43.31
C LYS A 22 -25.67 -20.70 44.18
N GLN A 23 -24.99 -21.83 43.96
CA GLN A 23 -23.73 -22.16 44.65
C GLN A 23 -22.47 -21.51 44.04
N LEU A 24 -22.50 -21.12 42.76
CA LEU A 24 -21.35 -20.50 42.08
C LEU A 24 -21.27 -18.99 42.38
N HIS A 25 -22.41 -18.32 42.49
CA HIS A 25 -22.49 -16.89 42.79
C HIS A 25 -21.95 -16.58 44.20
N GLU A 26 -22.31 -17.37 45.23
CA GLU A 26 -21.80 -17.14 46.59
C GLU A 26 -20.31 -17.47 46.76
N ARG A 27 -19.74 -18.42 46.00
CA ARG A 27 -18.32 -18.80 46.15
C ARG A 27 -17.35 -17.83 45.50
N ILE A 28 -17.76 -17.14 44.43
CA ILE A 28 -16.89 -16.20 43.69
C ILE A 28 -16.85 -14.83 44.39
N THR A 29 -17.95 -14.34 44.94
CA THR A 29 -18.02 -12.99 45.52
C THR A 29 -17.20 -12.83 46.81
N TYR A 30 -17.02 -13.88 47.62
CA TYR A 30 -16.27 -13.80 48.88
C TYR A 30 -14.76 -14.07 48.77
N ARG A 31 -14.26 -14.65 47.67
CA ARG A 31 -12.82 -14.98 47.54
C ARG A 31 -11.96 -13.85 47.00
N PHE A 32 -12.54 -12.89 46.27
CA PHE A 32 -11.79 -11.80 45.63
C PHE A 32 -11.49 -10.60 46.56
N LEU A 33 -12.00 -10.59 47.81
CA LEU A 33 -11.84 -9.45 48.75
C LEU A 33 -11.26 -9.82 50.12
N SER A 34 -10.54 -10.95 50.25
CA SER A 34 -9.82 -11.29 51.49
C SER A 34 -8.33 -10.93 51.37
N THR A 35 -7.92 -9.86 52.05
CA THR A 35 -6.58 -9.25 52.10
C THR A 35 -5.47 -10.10 52.77
N LYS A 36 -5.61 -11.43 52.87
CA LYS A 36 -4.60 -12.30 53.55
C LYS A 36 -4.52 -13.72 52.97
N SER A 37 -4.17 -13.91 51.71
CA SER A 37 -3.71 -15.24 51.25
C SER A 37 -2.49 -15.15 50.36
N LYS A 38 -1.40 -15.81 50.78
CA LYS A 38 -0.21 -16.08 49.96
C LYS A 38 -0.67 -16.78 48.66
N GLY A 39 -0.27 -16.24 47.51
CA GLY A 39 -0.64 -16.74 46.18
C GLY A 39 -0.22 -18.19 45.90
N PRO A 40 -0.70 -18.81 44.80
CA PRO A 40 -0.39 -20.20 44.50
C PRO A 40 1.09 -20.40 44.13
N SER A 41 1.64 -21.57 44.45
CA SER A 41 3.01 -21.93 44.09
C SER A 41 3.17 -22.03 42.56
N ARG A 42 4.32 -21.56 42.06
CA ARG A 42 4.71 -21.55 40.62
C ARG A 42 4.54 -22.90 39.90
N GLU A 43 4.58 -23.99 40.64
CA GLU A 43 4.38 -25.36 40.13
C GLU A 43 2.94 -25.64 39.67
N LYS A 44 1.95 -24.90 40.18
CA LYS A 44 0.52 -25.07 39.84
C LYS A 44 0.06 -24.31 38.59
N VAL A 45 0.93 -23.51 37.96
CA VAL A 45 0.58 -22.57 36.88
C VAL A 45 1.27 -22.94 35.55
N ARG A 46 1.79 -24.16 35.40
CA ARG A 46 2.34 -24.61 34.10
C ARG A 46 1.22 -25.00 33.14
N ALA A 47 1.36 -24.65 31.86
CA ALA A 47 0.48 -25.16 30.82
C ALA A 47 0.59 -26.70 30.79
N ILE A 48 -0.52 -27.40 30.51
CA ILE A 48 -0.52 -28.86 30.44
C ILE A 48 0.43 -29.29 29.32
N PRO A 49 1.38 -30.23 29.56
CA PRO A 49 2.32 -30.68 28.56
C PRO A 49 1.63 -31.00 27.23
N PHE A 50 1.92 -30.15 26.23
CA PHE A 50 1.31 -30.22 24.92
C PHE A 50 2.08 -31.17 24.00
N THR A 51 1.36 -31.94 23.19
CA THR A 51 1.96 -32.73 22.10
C THR A 51 1.68 -32.07 20.75
N GLN A 52 2.72 -31.89 19.94
CA GLN A 52 2.73 -31.17 18.67
C GLN A 52 1.64 -31.64 17.66
N HIS A 53 1.16 -32.87 17.77
CA HIS A 53 0.18 -33.47 16.87
C HIS A 53 -1.14 -32.69 16.76
N ILE A 54 -1.63 -32.03 17.82
CA ILE A 54 -2.92 -31.30 17.78
C ILE A 54 -2.84 -30.06 16.89
N PHE A 55 -1.68 -29.39 16.89
CA PHE A 55 -1.40 -28.26 15.99
C PHE A 55 -1.31 -28.74 14.54
N GLU A 56 -0.64 -29.87 14.32
CA GLU A 56 -0.51 -30.51 13.02
C GLU A 56 -1.87 -31.00 12.49
N ASP A 57 -2.74 -31.53 13.36
CA ASP A 57 -4.09 -31.96 13.00
C ASP A 57 -4.96 -30.79 12.54
N TYR A 58 -4.89 -29.65 13.22
CA TYR A 58 -5.66 -28.46 12.87
C TYR A 58 -5.32 -27.90 11.48
N HIS A 59 -4.04 -27.96 11.09
CA HIS A 59 -3.55 -27.52 9.78
C HIS A 59 -3.41 -28.66 8.75
N GLY A 60 -3.47 -29.92 9.16
CA GLY A 60 -3.04 -31.07 8.35
C GLY A 60 -4.12 -32.11 8.03
N ASN A 61 -5.18 -32.23 8.84
CA ASN A 61 -6.18 -33.31 8.68
C ASN A 61 -7.34 -33.04 7.72
N GLY A 62 -7.28 -31.97 6.91
CA GLY A 62 -8.30 -31.66 5.90
C GLY A 62 -7.80 -31.82 4.47
N PHE A 63 -8.67 -32.29 3.56
CA PHE A 63 -8.35 -32.34 2.13
C PHE A 63 -7.89 -30.97 1.60
N PHE A 64 -8.54 -29.89 2.03
CA PHE A 64 -8.18 -28.51 1.65
C PHE A 64 -7.08 -27.86 2.50
N SER A 65 -6.62 -28.50 3.58
CA SER A 65 -5.67 -27.87 4.50
C SER A 65 -4.24 -27.91 3.94
N ALA A 66 -3.47 -26.85 4.17
CA ALA A 66 -2.06 -26.81 3.78
C ALA A 66 -1.18 -27.42 4.87
N ARG A 67 -0.33 -28.39 4.48
CA ARG A 67 0.71 -28.89 5.39
C ARG A 67 1.69 -27.75 5.71
N VAL A 68 1.82 -27.43 6.99
CA VAL A 68 2.76 -26.44 7.47
C VAL A 68 4.14 -27.10 7.56
N THR A 69 5.04 -26.78 6.63
CA THR A 69 6.40 -27.37 6.59
C THR A 69 7.38 -26.71 7.56
N HIS A 70 7.12 -25.45 7.95
CA HIS A 70 7.99 -24.65 8.82
C HIS A 70 7.17 -23.93 9.89
N ALA A 71 6.85 -24.65 10.98
CA ALA A 71 6.39 -24.04 12.22
C ALA A 71 7.58 -23.90 13.17
N GLY A 72 7.74 -22.73 13.79
CA GLY A 72 8.68 -22.55 14.91
C GLY A 72 8.26 -23.41 16.13
N PRO A 73 9.18 -23.66 17.07
CA PRO A 73 8.85 -24.40 18.28
C PRO A 73 7.73 -23.70 19.07
N PRO A 74 6.84 -24.45 19.74
CA PRO A 74 5.80 -23.86 20.58
C PRO A 74 6.42 -22.98 21.65
N GLN A 75 5.92 -21.75 21.77
CA GLN A 75 6.25 -20.86 22.87
C GLN A 75 5.13 -20.94 23.91
N GLU A 76 5.46 -21.37 25.13
CA GLU A 76 4.54 -21.27 26.26
C GLU A 76 4.40 -19.80 26.65
N ILE A 77 3.18 -19.28 26.58
CA ILE A 77 2.86 -17.91 26.93
C ILE A 77 1.64 -17.85 27.85
N PHE A 78 1.50 -16.73 28.55
CA PHE A 78 0.36 -16.43 29.38
C PHE A 78 -0.40 -15.26 28.77
N LEU A 79 -1.56 -15.54 28.17
CA LEU A 79 -2.41 -14.54 27.54
C LEU A 79 -3.23 -13.79 28.60
N PRO A 80 -3.30 -12.45 28.57
CA PRO A 80 -4.12 -11.68 29.50
C PRO A 80 -5.60 -11.73 29.10
N PHE A 81 -6.45 -11.98 30.08
CA PHE A 81 -7.91 -11.92 30.04
C PHE A 81 -8.39 -10.92 31.06
N TRP A 82 -9.60 -10.41 30.87
CA TRP A 82 -10.18 -9.44 31.79
C TRP A 82 -11.42 -10.01 32.44
N ILE A 83 -11.46 -9.92 33.76
CA ILE A 83 -12.63 -10.18 34.56
C ILE A 83 -13.20 -8.82 34.95
N VAL A 84 -14.48 -8.61 34.64
CA VAL A 84 -15.21 -7.40 35.03
C VAL A 84 -16.27 -7.80 36.03
N SER A 85 -16.27 -7.16 37.19
CA SER A 85 -17.32 -7.26 38.20
C SER A 85 -18.00 -5.91 38.32
N CYS A 86 -19.32 -5.87 38.31
CA CYS A 86 -20.07 -4.65 38.55
C CYS A 86 -21.42 -4.94 39.21
N ARG A 87 -22.01 -3.91 39.81
CA ARG A 87 -23.40 -3.91 40.22
C ARG A 87 -24.25 -3.35 39.08
N VAL A 88 -25.26 -4.11 38.68
CA VAL A 88 -26.14 -3.77 37.55
C VAL A 88 -27.48 -3.29 38.10
N HIS A 89 -27.87 -2.07 37.73
CA HIS A 89 -29.19 -1.50 37.97
C HIS A 89 -29.92 -1.43 36.63
N ALA A 90 -30.97 -2.23 36.46
CA ALA A 90 -31.74 -2.27 35.24
C ALA A 90 -33.18 -1.79 35.50
N ARG A 91 -33.67 -0.95 34.59
CA ARG A 91 -35.02 -0.40 34.63
C ARG A 91 -35.70 -0.57 33.28
N LEU A 92 -36.88 -1.18 33.28
CA LEU A 92 -37.71 -1.24 32.08
C LEU A 92 -38.30 0.15 31.79
N VAL A 93 -37.96 0.73 30.64
CA VAL A 93 -38.47 2.03 30.20
C VAL A 93 -39.75 1.84 29.39
N GLN A 94 -39.76 0.87 28.49
CA GLN A 94 -40.86 0.64 27.56
C GLN A 94 -40.84 -0.81 27.07
N ALA A 95 -42.02 -1.42 26.91
CA ALA A 95 -42.18 -2.72 26.25
C ALA A 95 -43.62 -2.92 25.78
N GLN A 96 -43.79 -3.74 24.73
CA GLN A 96 -45.08 -4.31 24.34
C GLN A 96 -45.04 -5.83 24.48
N VAL A 97 -46.13 -6.38 25.01
CA VAL A 97 -46.40 -7.82 25.03
C VAL A 97 -47.48 -8.16 24.01
N GLY A 98 -47.35 -9.33 23.38
CA GLY A 98 -48.19 -9.78 22.29
C GLY A 98 -48.83 -11.13 22.60
N HIS A 99 -50.15 -11.22 22.43
CA HIS A 99 -50.91 -12.46 22.52
C HIS A 99 -51.41 -12.86 21.14
N SER A 100 -51.19 -14.11 20.77
CA SER A 100 -51.61 -14.65 19.48
C SER A 100 -53.12 -14.87 19.50
N ILE A 101 -53.83 -14.18 18.62
CA ILE A 101 -55.27 -14.30 18.46
C ILE A 101 -55.60 -14.75 17.03
N MET A 102 -56.63 -15.57 16.88
CA MET A 102 -57.13 -15.92 15.55
C MET A 102 -58.11 -14.86 15.08
N ARG A 103 -57.83 -14.26 13.93
CA ARG A 103 -58.73 -13.31 13.25
C ARG A 103 -59.15 -13.85 11.90
N ASN A 104 -60.44 -13.72 11.59
CA ASN A 104 -60.94 -13.95 10.25
C ASN A 104 -60.63 -12.73 9.38
N VAL A 105 -59.79 -12.92 8.37
CA VAL A 105 -59.40 -11.86 7.43
C VAL A 105 -59.83 -12.25 6.03
N TYR A 106 -60.50 -11.33 5.33
CA TYR A 106 -60.87 -11.54 3.94
C TYR A 106 -59.64 -11.39 3.03
N ASN A 107 -59.30 -12.44 2.29
CA ASN A 107 -58.19 -12.42 1.36
C ASN A 107 -58.69 -11.99 -0.05
N PRO A 108 -58.29 -10.82 -0.56
CA PRO A 108 -58.82 -10.29 -1.81
C PRO A 108 -58.37 -11.09 -3.04
N THR A 109 -57.26 -11.82 -2.95
CA THR A 109 -56.72 -12.64 -4.05
C THR A 109 -57.46 -13.98 -4.17
N THR A 110 -57.81 -14.60 -3.05
CA THR A 110 -58.53 -15.89 -3.03
C THR A 110 -60.05 -15.73 -2.90
N LYS A 111 -60.53 -14.50 -2.61
CA LYS A 111 -61.94 -14.13 -2.36
C LYS A 111 -62.62 -14.96 -1.25
N ARG A 112 -61.86 -15.38 -0.24
CA ARG A 112 -62.37 -16.17 0.90
C ARG A 112 -61.97 -15.53 2.23
N ASN A 113 -62.78 -15.76 3.25
CA ASN A 113 -62.41 -15.47 4.63
C ASN A 113 -61.45 -16.56 5.10
N GLU A 114 -60.23 -16.17 5.42
CA GLU A 114 -59.18 -17.06 5.91
C GLU A 114 -58.91 -16.75 7.39
N VAL A 115 -58.77 -17.79 8.21
CA VAL A 115 -58.35 -17.64 9.61
C VAL A 115 -56.86 -17.36 9.59
N ARG A 116 -56.46 -16.18 10.05
CA ARG A 116 -55.05 -15.80 10.21
C ARG A 116 -54.71 -15.63 11.68
N TYR A 117 -53.58 -16.18 12.09
CA TYR A 117 -52.98 -15.83 13.37
C TYR A 117 -52.44 -14.41 13.28
N ASP A 118 -52.96 -13.53 14.14
CA ASP A 118 -52.52 -12.15 14.29
C ASP A 118 -52.08 -11.94 15.76
N THR A 119 -51.14 -11.03 16.00
CA THR A 119 -50.64 -10.78 17.36
C THR A 119 -51.24 -9.49 17.89
N GLN A 120 -52.05 -9.56 18.94
CA GLN A 120 -52.57 -8.39 19.61
C GLN A 120 -51.53 -7.83 20.59
N TRP A 121 -51.05 -6.62 20.31
CA TRP A 121 -50.01 -5.96 21.09
C TRP A 121 -50.60 -5.01 22.14
N THR A 122 -50.13 -5.14 23.39
CA THR A 122 -50.51 -4.27 24.51
C THR A 122 -49.26 -3.67 25.15
N TRP A 123 -49.32 -2.39 25.52
CA TRP A 123 -48.23 -1.72 26.25
C TRP A 123 -48.17 -2.19 27.70
N VAL A 124 -46.96 -2.43 28.20
CA VAL A 124 -46.72 -2.73 29.61
C VAL A 124 -46.82 -1.43 30.43
N PRO A 125 -47.77 -1.30 31.37
CA PRO A 125 -47.99 -0.06 32.11
C PRO A 125 -47.03 0.11 33.31
N GLU A 126 -46.51 -0.98 33.86
CA GLU A 126 -45.64 -0.97 35.05
C GLU A 126 -44.15 -0.84 34.68
N GLN A 127 -43.44 0.02 35.42
CA GLN A 127 -41.97 0.14 35.32
C GLN A 127 -41.32 -0.80 36.33
N TYR A 128 -40.77 -1.92 35.85
CA TYR A 128 -40.00 -2.84 36.69
C TYR A 128 -38.55 -2.36 36.87
N ARG A 129 -38.01 -2.51 38.08
CA ARG A 129 -36.60 -2.25 38.41
C ARG A 129 -36.02 -3.45 39.13
N TRP A 130 -34.79 -3.83 38.79
CA TRP A 130 -34.05 -4.86 39.51
C TRP A 130 -32.58 -4.47 39.64
N THR A 131 -31.95 -4.96 40.70
CA THR A 131 -30.54 -4.72 41.00
C THR A 131 -29.88 -6.02 41.42
N HIS A 132 -28.76 -6.37 40.81
CA HIS A 132 -27.97 -7.53 41.19
C HIS A 132 -26.48 -7.34 40.87
N GLU A 133 -25.62 -8.08 41.55
CA GLU A 133 -24.19 -8.10 41.26
C GLU A 133 -23.86 -9.13 40.18
N ARG A 134 -23.02 -8.74 39.22
CA ARG A 134 -22.69 -9.56 38.06
C ARG A 134 -21.19 -9.54 37.79
N GLY A 135 -20.58 -10.73 37.76
CA GLY A 135 -19.21 -10.96 37.30
C GLY A 135 -19.22 -11.53 35.88
N LEU A 136 -18.33 -11.05 35.02
CA LEU A 136 -18.27 -11.42 33.61
C LEU A 136 -16.83 -11.71 33.20
N VAL A 137 -16.65 -12.83 32.51
CA VAL A 137 -15.38 -13.25 31.91
C VAL A 137 -15.59 -13.31 30.40
N ASN A 138 -14.72 -12.65 29.63
CA ASN A 138 -14.86 -12.60 28.18
C ASN A 138 -14.79 -14.03 27.57
N SER A 139 -15.58 -14.26 26.52
CA SER A 139 -15.91 -15.57 25.96
C SER A 139 -14.72 -16.34 25.34
N ILE A 140 -13.95 -17.03 26.17
CA ILE A 140 -13.52 -18.41 25.89
C ILE A 140 -14.45 -19.28 26.74
N ARG A 141 -15.07 -20.30 26.15
CA ARG A 141 -16.09 -21.14 26.78
C ARG A 141 -15.75 -21.39 28.25
N SER A 142 -16.63 -20.94 29.14
CA SER A 142 -16.54 -21.12 30.58
C SER A 142 -16.72 -22.61 30.92
N GLY A 143 -15.64 -23.39 30.75
CA GLY A 143 -15.48 -24.67 31.41
C GLY A 143 -14.98 -24.50 32.85
N GLN A 144 -14.79 -25.62 33.55
CA GLN A 144 -14.26 -25.78 34.92
C GLN A 144 -12.97 -24.98 35.25
N CYS A 145 -12.35 -24.33 34.27
CA CYS A 145 -11.16 -23.48 34.34
C CYS A 145 -11.21 -22.36 35.40
N LEU A 146 -12.40 -21.85 35.77
CA LEU A 146 -12.53 -20.76 36.74
C LEU A 146 -12.49 -21.23 38.21
N GLU A 147 -12.75 -22.52 38.49
CA GLU A 147 -12.71 -23.05 39.87
C GLU A 147 -11.30 -23.02 40.48
N GLN A 148 -10.26 -22.91 39.64
CA GLN A 148 -8.86 -22.91 40.04
C GLN A 148 -8.13 -21.58 39.76
N ALA A 149 -8.83 -20.57 39.25
CA ALA A 149 -8.25 -19.25 39.03
C ALA A 149 -8.08 -18.49 40.36
N THR A 150 -6.87 -18.00 40.64
CA THR A 150 -6.56 -17.20 41.83
C THR A 150 -6.52 -15.71 41.52
N ALA A 151 -7.04 -14.91 42.46
CA ALA A 151 -7.06 -13.46 42.39
C ALA A 151 -5.65 -12.84 42.43
N PHE A 152 -5.48 -11.74 41.70
CA PHE A 152 -4.24 -10.96 41.64
C PHE A 152 -4.08 -10.10 42.91
N THR A 153 -2.90 -10.10 43.54
CA THR A 153 -2.56 -9.17 44.64
C THR A 153 -1.36 -8.28 44.30
N PRO A 154 -1.31 -7.01 44.76
CA PRO A 154 -0.23 -6.06 44.46
C PRO A 154 1.18 -6.51 44.88
N GLU A 155 1.28 -7.43 45.84
CA GLU A 155 2.54 -8.01 46.32
C GLU A 155 3.25 -8.87 45.26
N LEU A 156 2.56 -9.25 44.18
CA LEU A 156 3.17 -9.92 43.01
C LEU A 156 4.07 -8.99 42.17
N PHE A 157 4.12 -7.69 42.49
CA PHE A 157 5.00 -6.72 41.84
C PHE A 157 6.33 -6.48 42.56
N ASP A 158 6.44 -6.81 43.86
CA ASP A 158 7.67 -6.52 44.59
C ASP A 158 8.74 -7.57 44.29
N ARG A 159 9.71 -7.17 43.45
CA ARG A 159 10.98 -7.89 43.33
C ARG A 159 11.80 -7.68 44.61
N PRO A 160 12.48 -8.71 45.15
CA PRO A 160 13.55 -8.48 46.12
C PRO A 160 14.68 -7.66 45.49
N PRO A 161 15.51 -6.96 46.30
CA PRO A 161 16.61 -6.13 45.81
C PRO A 161 17.60 -6.91 44.93
N TYR A 162 18.14 -6.21 43.93
CA TYR A 162 18.87 -6.72 42.77
C TYR A 162 20.18 -7.50 43.02
N SER A 163 20.61 -7.71 44.26
CA SER A 163 21.94 -8.27 44.57
C SER A 163 22.01 -9.81 44.55
N ASP A 164 20.89 -10.51 44.76
CA ASP A 164 20.94 -11.95 45.13
C ASP A 164 20.26 -12.90 44.11
N MET A 165 20.15 -12.54 42.82
CA MET A 165 19.57 -13.46 41.82
C MET A 165 20.59 -14.07 40.84
N ASP A 166 20.46 -15.39 40.68
CA ASP A 166 21.21 -16.25 39.77
C ASP A 166 21.24 -15.76 38.31
N ALA A 167 22.37 -15.98 37.65
CA ALA A 167 22.66 -15.50 36.29
C ALA A 167 21.67 -16.00 35.22
N GLU A 168 20.96 -17.09 35.46
CA GLU A 168 20.02 -17.71 34.52
C GLU A 168 18.73 -16.87 34.31
N TYR A 169 18.35 -16.01 35.27
CA TYR A 169 17.13 -15.20 35.20
C TYR A 169 17.28 -13.82 34.54
N ARG A 170 18.51 -13.39 34.20
CA ARG A 170 18.74 -12.07 33.57
C ARG A 170 18.25 -11.99 32.11
N ASN A 171 17.97 -13.12 31.46
CA ASN A 171 17.71 -13.21 30.02
C ASN A 171 16.26 -13.50 29.61
N VAL A 172 15.31 -13.53 30.54
CA VAL A 172 13.89 -13.75 30.18
C VAL A 172 13.23 -12.42 29.79
N ASN A 173 13.23 -12.12 28.49
CA ASN A 173 12.41 -11.06 27.92
C ASN A 173 10.92 -11.42 28.05
N ARG A 174 10.14 -10.65 28.80
CA ARG A 174 8.68 -10.68 28.69
C ARG A 174 8.28 -9.83 27.49
N THR A 175 8.00 -10.47 26.35
CA THR A 175 7.39 -9.78 25.20
C THR A 175 5.94 -9.45 25.54
N VAL A 176 5.59 -8.16 25.58
CA VAL A 176 4.20 -7.71 25.71
C VAL A 176 3.46 -8.11 24.43
N ASP A 177 2.42 -8.93 24.57
CA ASP A 177 1.73 -9.52 23.43
C ASP A 177 0.82 -8.48 22.75
N PRO A 178 0.83 -8.34 21.41
CA PRO A 178 -0.12 -7.51 20.67
C PRO A 178 -1.60 -7.82 20.91
N TYR A 179 -2.00 -8.73 21.80
CA TYR A 179 -3.39 -9.03 22.15
C TYR A 179 -3.81 -8.52 23.53
N ASN A 180 -3.08 -7.56 24.12
CA ASN A 180 -3.59 -6.79 25.24
C ASN A 180 -4.91 -6.12 24.83
N LEU A 181 -6.02 -6.73 25.24
CA LEU A 181 -7.32 -6.08 25.25
C LEU A 181 -7.18 -4.94 26.26
N TYR A 182 -7.48 -3.71 25.89
CA TYR A 182 -7.43 -2.61 26.86
C TYR A 182 -8.51 -2.81 27.92
N PRO A 183 -8.27 -2.41 29.19
CA PRO A 183 -9.30 -2.49 30.23
C PRO A 183 -10.61 -1.83 29.79
N ALA A 184 -10.54 -0.68 29.12
CA ALA A 184 -11.71 0.01 28.56
C ALA A 184 -12.47 -0.83 27.52
N THR A 185 -11.75 -1.53 26.64
CA THR A 185 -12.37 -2.42 25.65
C THR A 185 -13.02 -3.64 26.31
N ALA A 186 -12.40 -4.19 27.35
CA ALA A 186 -12.96 -5.29 28.12
C ALA A 186 -14.28 -4.89 28.83
N VAL A 187 -14.31 -3.70 29.43
CA VAL A 187 -15.51 -3.14 30.07
C VAL A 187 -16.62 -2.91 29.03
N ARG A 188 -16.29 -2.44 27.83
CA ARG A 188 -17.27 -2.27 26.74
C ARG A 188 -17.88 -3.60 26.30
N PHE A 189 -17.07 -4.64 26.13
CA PHE A 189 -17.58 -5.99 25.81
C PHE A 189 -18.46 -6.54 26.92
N ALA A 190 -18.05 -6.36 28.18
CA ALA A 190 -18.85 -6.75 29.33
C ALA A 190 -20.20 -6.02 29.34
N LYS A 191 -20.22 -4.71 29.08
CA LYS A 191 -21.46 -3.91 29.00
C LYS A 191 -22.39 -4.38 27.88
N SER A 192 -21.87 -4.61 26.66
CA SER A 192 -22.68 -5.10 25.54
C SER A 192 -23.31 -6.46 25.84
N TYR A 193 -22.56 -7.35 26.50
CA TYR A 193 -23.07 -8.65 26.91
C TYR A 193 -24.08 -8.56 28.06
N ILE A 194 -23.85 -7.69 29.05
CA ILE A 194 -24.82 -7.42 30.11
C ILE A 194 -26.11 -6.92 29.46
N MET A 195 -26.03 -5.94 28.56
CA MET A 195 -27.18 -5.38 27.86
C MET A 195 -27.97 -6.44 27.09
N SER A 196 -27.32 -7.25 26.26
CA SER A 196 -28.03 -8.31 25.53
C SER A 196 -28.67 -9.34 26.46
N THR A 197 -28.01 -9.69 27.57
CA THR A 197 -28.56 -10.68 28.50
C THR A 197 -29.70 -10.10 29.35
N GLU A 198 -29.63 -8.83 29.74
CA GLU A 198 -30.73 -8.16 30.46
C GLU A 198 -31.95 -7.99 29.55
N GLU A 199 -31.75 -7.72 28.26
CA GLU A 199 -32.81 -7.72 27.25
C GLU A 199 -33.49 -9.10 27.15
N ASP A 200 -32.71 -10.18 27.01
CA ASP A 200 -33.23 -11.55 26.98
C ASP A 200 -33.95 -11.94 28.29
N TYR A 201 -33.43 -11.50 29.43
CA TYR A 201 -34.05 -11.75 30.74
C TYR A 201 -35.37 -11.01 30.88
N ALA A 202 -35.42 -9.72 30.51
CA ALA A 202 -36.65 -8.94 30.53
C ALA A 202 -37.68 -9.49 29.54
N ASP A 203 -37.26 -9.94 28.36
CA ASP A 203 -38.11 -10.61 27.37
C ASP A 203 -38.80 -11.84 27.99
N THR A 204 -37.98 -12.71 28.59
CA THR A 204 -38.46 -13.94 29.26
C THR A 204 -39.36 -13.62 30.45
N TYR A 205 -39.00 -12.62 31.26
CA TYR A 205 -39.76 -12.18 32.42
C TYR A 205 -41.13 -11.62 32.02
N LEU A 206 -41.17 -10.74 31.03
CA LEU A 206 -42.41 -10.11 30.55
C LEU A 206 -43.38 -11.14 29.96
N ARG A 207 -42.87 -12.09 29.16
CA ARG A 207 -43.69 -13.20 28.65
C ARG A 207 -44.29 -14.03 29.78
N LYS A 208 -43.52 -14.28 30.84
CA LYS A 208 -44.00 -15.06 31.98
C LYS A 208 -45.03 -14.32 32.84
N VAL A 209 -44.80 -13.04 33.14
CA VAL A 209 -45.67 -12.23 34.02
C VAL A 209 -47.00 -11.90 33.34
N TYR A 210 -46.98 -11.54 32.05
CA TYR A 210 -48.17 -11.17 31.29
C TYR A 210 -48.79 -12.34 30.50
N ALA A 211 -48.29 -13.56 30.71
CA ALA A 211 -48.68 -14.77 29.97
C ALA A 211 -48.72 -14.54 28.45
N ALA A 212 -47.71 -13.85 27.90
CA ALA A 212 -47.65 -13.41 26.52
C ALA A 212 -46.80 -14.35 25.66
N ASP A 213 -47.18 -14.52 24.39
CA ASP A 213 -46.46 -15.38 23.44
C ASP A 213 -45.19 -14.71 22.91
N GLN A 214 -45.27 -13.39 22.70
CA GLN A 214 -44.24 -12.58 22.07
C GLN A 214 -44.09 -11.22 22.75
N THR A 215 -42.96 -10.57 22.49
CA THR A 215 -42.56 -9.28 23.08
C THR A 215 -41.86 -8.46 22.00
N ARG A 216 -42.04 -7.13 22.02
CA ARG A 216 -41.35 -6.21 21.12
C ARG A 216 -41.17 -4.83 21.75
N PHE A 217 -40.29 -4.01 21.16
CA PHE A 217 -39.94 -2.68 21.68
C PHE A 217 -39.50 -2.69 23.15
N VAL A 218 -38.87 -3.78 23.60
CA VAL A 218 -38.30 -3.89 24.95
C VAL A 218 -37.11 -2.94 25.01
N LYS A 219 -37.25 -1.88 25.80
CA LYS A 219 -36.22 -0.87 26.05
C LYS A 219 -35.92 -0.85 27.53
N ILE A 220 -34.67 -1.17 27.86
CA ILE A 220 -34.16 -1.21 29.24
C ILE A 220 -33.09 -0.13 29.36
N GLU A 221 -33.13 0.61 30.45
CA GLU A 221 -32.07 1.51 30.88
C GLU A 221 -31.21 0.78 31.91
N ILE A 222 -29.90 0.74 31.68
CA ILE A 222 -28.95 0.00 32.52
C ILE A 222 -27.89 0.98 33.03
N GLU A 223 -27.82 1.09 34.36
CA GLU A 223 -26.79 1.81 35.09
C GLU A 223 -25.85 0.80 35.75
N LEU A 224 -24.53 1.03 35.65
CA LEU A 224 -23.51 0.16 36.22
C LEU A 224 -22.77 0.91 37.32
N GLU A 225 -22.71 0.32 38.52
CA GLU A 225 -21.99 0.85 39.67
C GLU A 225 -20.87 -0.10 40.12
N ASP A 226 -19.87 0.42 40.85
CA ASP A 226 -18.72 -0.33 41.40
C ASP A 226 -18.03 -1.27 40.39
N ILE A 227 -17.69 -0.73 39.21
CA ILE A 227 -17.04 -1.48 38.14
C ILE A 227 -15.58 -1.78 38.54
N LYS A 228 -15.28 -3.06 38.77
CA LYS A 228 -13.94 -3.58 39.04
C LYS A 228 -13.48 -4.41 37.85
N CYS A 229 -12.36 -4.02 37.26
CA CYS A 229 -11.74 -4.74 36.14
C CYS A 229 -10.40 -5.31 36.62
N ALA A 230 -10.15 -6.60 36.43
CA ALA A 230 -8.91 -7.25 36.84
C ALA A 230 -8.36 -8.13 35.72
N PRO A 231 -7.05 -8.04 35.40
CA PRO A 231 -6.43 -8.94 34.45
C PRO A 231 -6.19 -10.32 35.09
N VAL A 232 -6.53 -11.38 34.38
CA VAL A 232 -6.25 -12.78 34.71
C VAL A 232 -5.51 -13.42 33.56
N TYR A 233 -4.43 -14.12 33.85
CA TYR A 233 -3.57 -14.71 32.83
C TYR A 233 -3.93 -16.16 32.59
N TYR A 234 -4.02 -16.56 31.32
CA TYR A 234 -4.37 -17.90 30.90
C TYR A 234 -3.21 -18.58 30.16
N PRO A 235 -2.84 -19.83 30.50
CA PRO A 235 -1.78 -20.55 29.81
C PRO A 235 -2.18 -20.89 28.37
N ALA A 236 -1.28 -20.61 27.42
CA ALA A 236 -1.46 -20.94 26.02
C ALA A 236 -0.12 -21.29 25.35
N TYR A 237 -0.17 -22.07 24.28
CA TYR A 237 0.97 -22.34 23.40
C TYR A 237 0.82 -21.56 22.10
N VAL A 238 1.86 -20.83 21.70
CA VAL A 238 1.90 -20.09 20.43
C VAL A 238 2.82 -20.77 19.45
N TYR A 239 2.25 -21.09 18.28
CA TYR A 239 2.97 -21.54 17.11
C TYR A 239 3.14 -20.38 16.14
N THR A 240 4.36 -20.15 15.67
CA THR A 240 4.64 -19.20 14.60
C THR A 240 4.89 -19.94 13.29
N ILE A 241 4.10 -19.63 12.27
CA ILE A 241 4.15 -20.23 10.95
C ILE A 241 4.64 -19.17 9.97
N ASN A 242 5.70 -19.44 9.21
CA ASN A 242 6.07 -18.56 8.11
C ASN A 242 5.22 -18.90 6.87
N TYR A 243 4.42 -17.95 6.41
CA TYR A 243 3.57 -18.07 5.24
C TYR A 243 3.77 -16.87 4.30
N LEU A 244 4.27 -17.12 3.09
CA LEU A 244 4.56 -16.10 2.07
C LEU A 244 5.41 -14.92 2.62
N GLY A 245 6.40 -15.21 3.46
CA GLY A 245 7.30 -14.20 4.04
C GLY A 245 6.72 -13.42 5.23
N ARG A 246 5.53 -13.81 5.74
CA ARG A 246 4.96 -13.27 6.99
C ARG A 246 4.79 -14.36 8.04
N ASN A 247 5.02 -13.98 9.30
CA ASN A 247 4.83 -14.85 10.45
C ASN A 247 3.36 -14.82 10.90
N LEU A 248 2.62 -15.90 10.67
CA LEU A 248 1.27 -16.13 11.19
C LEU A 248 1.36 -16.82 12.56
N ARG A 249 0.59 -16.37 13.55
CA ARG A 249 0.53 -17.02 14.86
C ARG A 249 -0.73 -17.87 15.00
N THR A 250 -0.57 -19.09 15.50
CA THR A 250 -1.67 -19.98 15.88
C THR A 250 -1.56 -20.26 17.37
N PHE A 251 -2.69 -20.23 18.07
CA PHE A 251 -2.79 -20.41 19.51
C PHE A 251 -3.36 -21.77 19.80
N VAL A 252 -2.80 -22.44 20.80
CA VAL A 252 -3.39 -23.63 21.40
C VAL A 252 -3.66 -23.32 22.85
N ASN A 253 -4.90 -23.52 23.26
CA ASN A 253 -5.30 -23.36 24.64
C ASN A 253 -4.52 -24.37 25.52
N GLY A 254 -3.87 -23.89 26.60
CA GLY A 254 -3.06 -24.73 27.48
C GLY A 254 -3.84 -25.64 28.44
N PHE A 255 -5.17 -25.54 28.45
CA PHE A 255 -6.08 -26.32 29.31
C PHE A 255 -6.99 -27.27 28.52
N ASP A 256 -7.71 -26.77 27.49
CA ASP A 256 -8.63 -27.59 26.68
C ASP A 256 -8.03 -28.04 25.34
N LEU A 257 -6.80 -27.63 25.05
CA LEU A 257 -6.05 -27.93 23.82
C LEU A 257 -6.74 -27.48 22.53
N HIS A 258 -7.74 -26.59 22.62
CA HIS A 258 -8.41 -26.05 21.45
C HIS A 258 -7.49 -25.12 20.66
N VAL A 259 -7.44 -25.32 19.35
CA VAL A 259 -6.58 -24.54 18.46
C VAL A 259 -7.36 -23.36 17.87
N GLY A 260 -6.92 -22.15 18.17
CA GLY A 260 -7.44 -20.91 17.63
C GLY A 260 -6.44 -20.25 16.69
N GLY A 261 -6.87 -19.81 15.51
CA GLY A 261 -5.97 -19.16 14.55
C GLY A 261 -6.46 -19.27 13.12
N ILE A 262 -5.80 -18.55 12.23
CA ILE A 262 -6.11 -18.57 10.79
C ILE A 262 -5.65 -19.90 10.21
N ARG A 263 -6.58 -20.65 9.60
CA ARG A 263 -6.27 -21.87 8.85
C ARG A 263 -5.60 -21.52 7.52
N THR A 264 -4.61 -22.30 7.15
CA THR A 264 -3.96 -22.25 5.83
C THR A 264 -4.58 -23.27 4.89
N TYR A 265 -4.75 -22.91 3.62
CA TYR A 265 -5.38 -23.76 2.62
C TYR A 265 -4.40 -24.13 1.51
N ASN A 266 -4.47 -25.37 1.03
CA ASN A 266 -3.67 -25.83 -0.08
C ASN A 266 -4.30 -25.32 -1.39
N TRP A 267 -3.71 -24.25 -1.94
CA TRP A 267 -4.19 -23.60 -3.16
C TRP A 267 -4.30 -24.56 -4.35
N SER A 268 -3.38 -25.52 -4.50
CA SER A 268 -3.39 -26.47 -5.61
C SER A 268 -4.57 -27.43 -5.56
N ARG A 269 -4.96 -27.87 -4.35
CA ARG A 269 -6.12 -28.74 -4.17
C ARG A 269 -7.44 -27.98 -4.34
N VAL A 270 -7.48 -26.72 -3.91
CA VAL A 270 -8.60 -25.82 -4.20
C VAL A 270 -8.74 -25.59 -5.71
N ALA A 271 -7.62 -25.41 -6.42
CA ALA A 271 -7.60 -25.29 -7.88
C ALA A 271 -8.20 -26.52 -8.56
N ILE A 272 -7.77 -27.72 -8.16
CA ILE A 272 -8.25 -28.99 -8.73
C ILE A 272 -9.75 -29.14 -8.55
N VAL A 273 -10.27 -28.86 -7.34
CA VAL A 273 -11.71 -28.96 -7.07
C VAL A 273 -12.48 -27.90 -7.84
N SER A 274 -11.99 -26.65 -7.89
CA SER A 274 -12.63 -25.58 -8.68
C SER A 274 -12.68 -25.93 -10.16
N ALA A 275 -11.59 -26.41 -10.74
CA ALA A 275 -11.52 -26.80 -12.14
C ALA A 275 -12.48 -27.96 -12.43
N GLY A 276 -12.49 -29.00 -11.58
CA GLY A 276 -13.40 -30.13 -11.71
C GLY A 276 -14.87 -29.73 -11.58
N SER A 277 -15.18 -28.83 -10.64
CA SER A 277 -16.54 -28.31 -10.43
C SER A 277 -17.02 -27.53 -11.66
N MET A 278 -16.19 -26.61 -12.17
CA MET A 278 -16.55 -25.80 -13.33
C MET A 278 -16.61 -26.62 -14.61
N ALA A 279 -15.74 -27.63 -14.76
CA ALA A 279 -15.82 -28.60 -15.85
C ALA A 279 -17.12 -29.40 -15.80
N MET A 280 -17.56 -29.83 -14.60
CA MET A 280 -18.82 -30.54 -14.42
C MET A 280 -20.02 -29.64 -14.75
N VAL A 281 -20.07 -28.41 -14.25
CA VAL A 281 -21.13 -27.45 -14.57
C VAL A 281 -21.20 -27.20 -16.08
N MET A 282 -20.06 -26.95 -16.73
CA MET A 282 -19.97 -26.76 -18.18
C MET A 282 -20.47 -27.96 -18.97
N THR A 283 -20.18 -29.17 -18.49
CA THR A 283 -20.67 -30.41 -19.12
C THR A 283 -22.18 -30.52 -18.98
N MET A 284 -22.73 -30.18 -17.81
CA MET A 284 -24.17 -30.26 -17.52
C MET A 284 -25.00 -29.18 -18.23
N THR A 285 -24.42 -28.02 -18.52
CA THR A 285 -25.10 -26.92 -19.22
C THR A 285 -24.97 -26.98 -20.75
N GLY A 286 -24.42 -28.08 -21.30
CA GLY A 286 -24.28 -28.28 -22.75
C GLY A 286 -23.16 -27.44 -23.40
N GLY A 287 -22.26 -26.86 -22.60
CA GLY A 287 -21.19 -25.97 -23.05
C GLY A 287 -19.94 -26.66 -23.59
N VAL A 288 -19.90 -28.00 -23.62
CA VAL A 288 -18.73 -28.77 -24.06
C VAL A 288 -19.03 -29.46 -25.39
N GLY A 289 -18.82 -28.74 -26.49
CA GLY A 289 -18.52 -29.40 -27.76
C GLY A 289 -17.20 -30.16 -27.61
N TRP A 290 -17.16 -31.42 -28.07
CA TRP A 290 -15.93 -32.21 -28.14
C TRP A 290 -14.96 -31.55 -29.15
N GLY A 291 -14.14 -30.65 -28.64
CA GLY A 291 -13.12 -29.91 -29.39
C GLY A 291 -12.43 -28.94 -28.43
N GLY A 292 -11.18 -29.23 -28.05
CA GLY A 292 -10.44 -28.45 -27.05
C GLY A 292 -10.28 -26.97 -27.42
N MET A 293 -10.16 -26.13 -26.38
CA MET A 293 -9.78 -24.70 -26.45
C MET A 293 -10.76 -23.72 -27.13
N SER A 294 -12.02 -23.71 -26.72
CA SER A 294 -12.93 -22.56 -26.98
C SER A 294 -12.74 -21.44 -25.93
N GLY A 295 -13.15 -20.19 -26.24
CA GLY A 295 -13.14 -19.08 -25.28
C GLY A 295 -13.96 -19.34 -24.00
N SER A 296 -14.97 -20.22 -24.09
CA SER A 296 -15.75 -20.69 -22.94
C SER A 296 -14.93 -21.55 -21.97
N PHE A 297 -13.90 -22.27 -22.41
CA PHE A 297 -12.99 -23.00 -21.53
C PHE A 297 -12.15 -22.04 -20.66
N TRP A 298 -11.59 -21.00 -21.27
CA TRP A 298 -10.76 -20.02 -20.57
C TRP A 298 -11.57 -19.17 -19.60
N ILE A 299 -12.75 -18.68 -20.02
CA ILE A 299 -13.61 -17.85 -19.18
C ILE A 299 -14.33 -18.68 -18.11
N GLY A 300 -14.76 -19.90 -18.44
CA GLY A 300 -15.61 -20.68 -17.56
C GLY A 300 -14.90 -21.64 -16.62
N ILE A 301 -13.69 -22.10 -16.96
CA ILE A 301 -12.94 -23.05 -16.13
C ILE A 301 -11.64 -22.40 -15.63
N VAL A 302 -10.83 -21.86 -16.53
CA VAL A 302 -9.48 -21.38 -16.16
C VAL A 302 -9.56 -20.12 -15.29
N LEU A 303 -10.27 -19.08 -15.71
CA LEU A 303 -10.34 -17.82 -14.98
C LEU A 303 -10.91 -18.01 -13.55
N PRO A 304 -12.04 -18.72 -13.33
CA PRO A 304 -12.55 -18.98 -11.99
C PRO A 304 -11.62 -19.86 -11.15
N THR A 305 -10.95 -20.83 -11.76
CA THR A 305 -9.96 -21.67 -11.08
C THR A 305 -8.75 -20.85 -10.62
N VAL A 306 -8.22 -19.99 -11.47
CA VAL A 306 -7.11 -19.09 -11.10
C VAL A 306 -7.55 -18.14 -9.98
N MET A 307 -8.74 -17.53 -10.11
CA MET A 307 -9.27 -16.62 -9.08
C MET A 307 -9.48 -17.32 -7.73
N THR A 308 -10.12 -18.48 -7.69
CA THR A 308 -10.34 -19.24 -6.44
C THR A 308 -9.03 -19.72 -5.82
N SER A 309 -8.06 -20.10 -6.64
CA SER A 309 -6.72 -20.51 -6.19
C SER A 309 -5.93 -19.35 -5.60
N MET A 310 -5.97 -18.18 -6.25
CA MET A 310 -5.35 -16.96 -5.73
C MET A 310 -6.03 -16.52 -4.43
N LEU A 311 -7.36 -16.55 -4.36
CA LEU A 311 -8.09 -16.24 -3.13
C LEU A 311 -7.72 -17.21 -2.00
N ALA A 312 -7.66 -18.51 -2.25
CA ALA A 312 -7.23 -19.49 -1.24
C ALA A 312 -5.79 -19.26 -0.76
N MET A 313 -4.88 -18.91 -1.68
CA MET A 313 -3.49 -18.59 -1.37
C MET A 313 -3.35 -17.32 -0.52
N TYR A 314 -4.07 -16.25 -0.85
CA TYR A 314 -3.96 -14.95 -0.19
C TYR A 314 -4.95 -14.74 0.98
N PHE A 315 -5.94 -15.63 1.17
CA PHE A 315 -6.94 -15.53 2.22
C PHE A 315 -6.35 -15.31 3.63
N PRO A 316 -5.29 -16.03 4.06
CA PRO A 316 -4.69 -15.78 5.37
C PRO A 316 -4.17 -14.35 5.53
N LEU A 317 -3.59 -13.77 4.48
CA LEU A 317 -3.06 -12.41 4.49
C LEU A 317 -4.15 -11.35 4.43
N ILE A 318 -5.18 -11.58 3.59
CA ILE A 318 -6.33 -10.67 3.46
C ILE A 318 -7.13 -10.65 4.76
N SER A 319 -7.37 -11.81 5.38
CA SER A 319 -8.10 -11.93 6.64
C SER A 319 -7.37 -11.24 7.80
N LEU A 320 -6.04 -11.32 7.86
CA LEU A 320 -5.25 -10.54 8.81
C LEU A 320 -5.43 -9.04 8.58
N LYS A 321 -5.26 -8.58 7.34
CA LYS A 321 -5.39 -7.15 7.02
C LYS A 321 -6.77 -6.61 7.35
N PHE A 322 -7.83 -7.39 7.12
CA PHE A 322 -9.19 -7.03 7.48
C PHE A 322 -9.39 -6.97 9.00
N ARG A 323 -8.82 -7.92 9.76
CA ARG A 323 -8.87 -7.90 11.23
C ARG A 323 -8.08 -6.72 11.80
N ASP A 324 -6.91 -6.42 11.26
CA ASP A 324 -6.09 -5.26 11.66
C ASP A 324 -6.81 -3.95 11.36
N TRP A 325 -7.45 -3.84 10.19
CA TRP A 325 -8.26 -2.68 9.83
C TRP A 325 -9.45 -2.49 10.78
N LYS A 326 -10.19 -3.57 11.06
CA LYS A 326 -11.31 -3.52 12.03
C LYS A 326 -10.83 -3.14 13.42
N ARG A 327 -9.69 -3.69 13.87
CA ARG A 327 -9.05 -3.35 15.14
C ARG A 327 -8.63 -1.89 15.20
N GLN A 328 -8.07 -1.34 14.12
CA GLN A 328 -7.70 0.08 14.06
C GLN A 328 -8.92 1.00 14.15
N GLN A 329 -10.04 0.63 13.51
CA GLN A 329 -11.30 1.36 13.68
C GLN A 329 -11.82 1.28 15.11
N GLU A 330 -11.72 0.12 15.76
CA GLU A 330 -12.08 -0.05 17.17
C GLU A 330 -11.20 0.83 18.09
N ILE A 331 -9.89 0.86 17.88
CA ILE A 331 -8.95 1.72 18.62
C ILE A 331 -9.29 3.21 18.42
N HIS A 332 -9.54 3.64 17.19
CA HIS A 332 -9.94 5.03 16.91
C HIS A 332 -11.29 5.41 17.53
N SER A 333 -12.21 4.44 17.64
CA SER A 333 -13.47 4.66 18.37
C SER A 333 -13.25 4.77 19.88
N ALA A 334 -12.31 4.00 20.43
CA ALA A 334 -11.97 4.03 21.86
C ALA A 334 -11.33 5.36 22.28
N ASP A 335 -10.49 5.95 21.43
CA ASP A 335 -9.81 7.25 21.68
C ASP A 335 -10.82 8.41 21.80
N LYS A 336 -11.94 8.32 21.07
CA LYS A 336 -13.05 9.29 21.16
C LYS A 336 -13.92 9.10 22.40
N ASP A 337 -14.05 7.85 22.88
CA ASP A 337 -14.88 7.51 24.04
C ASP A 337 -14.11 7.63 25.38
N GLN A 338 -12.78 7.78 25.34
CA GLN A 338 -11.89 7.79 26.51
C GLN A 338 -12.20 8.95 27.48
N HIS A 339 -12.77 10.05 27.00
CA HIS A 339 -13.12 11.23 27.80
C HIS A 339 -14.43 11.08 28.58
N PHE A 340 -15.19 9.99 28.39
CA PHE A 340 -16.49 9.80 29.03
C PHE A 340 -16.44 8.89 30.26
N TRP A 341 -15.33 8.17 30.48
CA TRP A 341 -15.24 7.08 31.46
C TRP A 341 -13.94 7.18 32.26
N ASP A 342 -13.87 8.20 33.11
CA ASP A 342 -12.75 8.46 34.00
C ASP A 342 -12.87 7.56 35.24
N SER A 343 -12.12 6.47 35.27
CA SER A 343 -11.79 5.81 36.53
C SER A 343 -10.29 5.93 36.72
N ASP A 344 -9.87 6.55 37.82
CA ASP A 344 -8.46 6.84 38.16
C ASP A 344 -7.56 5.62 37.97
N TRP A 345 -8.10 4.42 38.21
CA TRP A 345 -7.38 3.16 38.04
C TRP A 345 -7.12 2.78 36.57
N VAL A 346 -8.06 2.99 35.64
CA VAL A 346 -7.86 2.72 34.21
C VAL A 346 -6.85 3.72 33.64
N GLY A 347 -6.91 4.99 34.05
CA GLY A 347 -5.92 5.99 33.69
C GLY A 347 -4.51 5.65 34.21
N ALA A 348 -4.40 5.18 35.46
CA ALA A 348 -3.13 4.74 36.04
C ALA A 348 -2.57 3.46 35.37
N TYR A 349 -3.44 2.52 34.99
CA TYR A 349 -3.06 1.30 34.27
C TYR A 349 -2.59 1.61 32.84
N ASP A 350 -3.33 2.46 32.12
CA ASP A 350 -2.97 2.89 30.75
C ASP A 350 -1.65 3.66 30.76
N ALA A 351 -1.45 4.58 31.72
CA ALA A 351 -0.18 5.29 31.89
C ALA A 351 0.99 4.35 32.22
N TYR A 352 0.75 3.32 33.03
CA TYR A 352 1.75 2.29 33.35
C TYR A 352 2.09 1.41 32.14
N GLU A 353 1.09 0.95 31.38
CA GLU A 353 1.27 0.17 30.15
C GLU A 353 1.97 0.98 29.05
N ASP A 354 1.65 2.26 28.89
CA ASP A 354 2.34 3.15 27.96
C ASP A 354 3.80 3.34 28.37
N GLN A 355 4.08 3.45 29.67
CA GLN A 355 5.44 3.52 30.18
C GLN A 355 6.19 2.20 29.98
N GLN A 356 5.53 1.05 30.12
CA GLN A 356 6.12 -0.27 29.83
C GLN A 356 6.31 -0.52 28.33
N ARG A 357 5.39 -0.06 27.47
CA ARG A 357 5.54 -0.09 26.00
C ARG A 357 6.67 0.82 25.54
N TYR A 358 6.80 2.02 26.12
CA TYR A 358 7.93 2.90 25.86
C TYR A 358 9.25 2.25 26.30
N ARG A 359 9.29 1.60 27.47
CA ARG A 359 10.47 0.86 27.95
C ARG A 359 10.79 -0.36 27.07
N THR A 360 9.77 -1.09 26.60
CA THR A 360 9.92 -2.27 25.74
C THR A 360 10.36 -1.85 24.33
N TRP A 361 9.73 -0.85 23.73
CA TRP A 361 10.15 -0.22 22.47
C TRP A 361 11.59 0.31 22.58
N LYS A 362 11.94 0.96 23.70
CA LYS A 362 13.31 1.43 23.95
C LYS A 362 14.28 0.26 24.12
N SER A 363 13.87 -0.84 24.74
CA SER A 363 14.66 -2.07 24.88
C SER A 363 14.81 -2.84 23.57
N GLU A 364 13.79 -2.86 22.70
CA GLU A 364 13.80 -3.49 21.37
C GLU A 364 14.60 -2.64 20.37
N ASN A 365 14.48 -1.32 20.42
CA ASN A 365 15.38 -0.42 19.70
C ASN A 365 16.82 -0.55 20.21
N GLN A 366 17.01 -0.73 21.51
CA GLN A 366 18.33 -1.05 22.06
C GLN A 366 18.79 -2.44 21.60
N TYR A 367 17.93 -3.45 21.49
CA TYR A 367 18.30 -4.79 21.00
C TYR A 367 18.58 -4.81 19.49
N GLN A 368 17.84 -4.03 18.69
CA GLN A 368 18.11 -3.82 17.25
C GLN A 368 19.38 -2.99 17.03
N GLN A 369 19.61 -1.97 17.88
CA GLN A 369 20.87 -1.25 17.92
C GLN A 369 22.01 -2.15 18.41
N GLN A 370 21.79 -3.08 19.34
CA GLN A 370 22.78 -3.99 19.90
C GLN A 370 23.07 -5.18 18.97
N SER A 371 22.11 -5.62 18.14
CA SER A 371 22.37 -6.53 17.01
C SER A 371 23.09 -5.85 15.85
N GLN A 372 22.93 -4.53 15.70
CA GLN A 372 23.78 -3.70 14.83
C GLN A 372 25.10 -3.30 15.50
N SER A 373 25.24 -3.44 16.83
CA SER A 373 26.41 -3.02 17.62
C SER A 373 27.17 -4.16 18.31
N TRP A 374 27.17 -5.37 17.74
CA TRP A 374 28.28 -6.33 17.95
C TRP A 374 29.57 -5.84 17.28
N GLY A 375 29.98 -4.65 17.72
CA GLY A 375 31.05 -3.85 17.16
C GLY A 375 31.07 -2.47 17.81
N SER A 376 31.06 -2.41 19.15
CA SER A 376 31.69 -1.37 19.99
C SER A 376 30.91 -1.17 21.30
N SER A 377 31.55 -1.45 22.43
CA SER A 377 30.99 -1.23 23.76
C SER A 377 31.56 0.03 24.42
N SER A 378 30.67 0.76 25.12
CA SER A 378 30.91 1.68 26.26
C SER A 378 31.70 2.97 25.96
N ARG A 379 31.43 4.16 26.53
CA ARG A 379 30.74 4.58 27.77
C ARG A 379 30.49 6.11 27.69
N THR A 380 29.30 6.52 28.16
CA THR A 380 28.86 7.79 28.79
C THR A 380 29.63 9.12 28.65
N THR A 381 28.81 10.13 28.26
CA THR A 381 28.67 11.54 28.72
C THR A 381 29.63 12.64 28.22
N ASP A 382 28.97 13.75 27.85
CA ASP A 382 29.42 15.06 27.33
C ASP A 382 29.86 15.15 25.86
N MET A 383 29.08 15.97 25.12
CA MET A 383 29.28 16.60 23.79
C MET A 383 28.25 16.21 22.72
N ASP A 384 27.07 16.81 22.82
CA ASP A 384 25.96 16.63 21.86
C ASP A 384 26.11 17.48 20.57
N SER A 385 27.33 17.64 20.06
CA SER A 385 27.59 18.38 18.81
C SER A 385 28.74 17.83 17.96
N ASP A 386 29.31 16.67 18.33
CA ASP A 386 30.33 15.99 17.54
C ASP A 386 30.16 14.46 17.60
N PRO A 387 29.14 13.89 16.90
CA PRO A 387 28.78 12.47 17.01
C PRO A 387 29.89 11.49 16.62
N GLN A 388 30.94 11.96 15.91
CA GLN A 388 32.06 11.16 15.45
C GLN A 388 33.42 11.61 16.04
N GLY A 389 33.43 12.61 16.93
CA GLY A 389 34.62 13.06 17.66
C GLY A 389 35.67 13.80 16.83
N TYR A 390 35.32 14.32 15.64
CA TYR A 390 36.29 14.96 14.74
C TYR A 390 36.71 16.37 15.20
N TYR A 391 35.79 17.16 15.74
CA TYR A 391 36.09 18.46 16.32
C TYR A 391 36.95 18.27 17.58
N ARG A 392 36.63 17.25 18.39
CA ARG A 392 37.45 16.85 19.54
C ARG A 392 38.85 16.35 19.12
N ALA A 393 38.96 15.59 18.03
CA ALA A 393 40.25 15.10 17.52
C ALA A 393 41.19 16.23 17.06
N LEU A 394 40.63 17.36 16.60
CA LEU A 394 41.37 18.58 16.27
C LEU A 394 41.47 19.57 17.45
N GLY A 395 40.82 19.30 18.58
CA GLY A 395 40.83 20.17 19.76
C GLY A 395 40.10 21.51 19.56
N VAL A 396 39.12 21.54 18.66
CA VAL A 396 38.37 22.75 18.28
C VAL A 396 36.90 22.63 18.66
N SER A 397 36.24 23.76 18.88
CA SER A 397 34.80 23.80 19.14
C SER A 397 34.01 23.37 17.88
N PRO A 398 32.82 22.74 18.02
CA PRO A 398 31.88 22.50 16.92
C PRO A 398 31.50 23.77 16.12
N ASN A 399 31.61 24.94 16.75
CA ASN A 399 31.37 26.24 16.12
C ASN A 399 32.64 26.89 15.50
N ALA A 400 33.80 26.22 15.53
CA ALA A 400 35.08 26.76 15.05
C ALA A 400 35.05 27.13 13.55
N THR A 401 35.74 28.20 13.16
CA THR A 401 35.78 28.67 11.77
C THR A 401 36.73 27.81 10.91
N LYS A 402 36.66 27.95 9.57
CA LYS A 402 37.57 27.25 8.65
C LYS A 402 39.04 27.54 8.96
N ALA A 403 39.34 28.78 9.33
CA ALA A 403 40.69 29.20 9.73
C ALA A 403 41.13 28.51 11.02
N ASP A 404 40.24 28.37 12.00
CA ASP A 404 40.54 27.72 13.29
C ASP A 404 40.82 26.23 13.12
N ILE A 405 40.01 25.53 12.32
CA ILE A 405 40.17 24.10 12.02
C ILE A 405 41.49 23.85 11.25
N GLN A 406 41.80 24.70 10.26
CA GLN A 406 43.04 24.59 9.48
C GLN A 406 44.28 24.92 10.32
N SER A 407 44.19 25.92 11.20
CA SER A 407 45.25 26.30 12.14
C SER A 407 45.51 25.18 13.14
N ALA A 408 44.46 24.62 13.74
CA ALA A 408 44.56 23.50 14.67
C ALA A 408 45.15 22.24 14.03
N PHE A 409 44.73 21.90 12.80
CA PHE A 409 45.31 20.81 12.04
C PHE A 409 46.81 21.01 11.78
N ARG A 410 47.22 22.21 11.31
CA ARG A 410 48.64 22.51 11.07
C ARG A 410 49.48 22.39 12.35
N GLY A 411 48.98 22.91 13.46
CA GLY A 411 49.65 22.82 14.76
C GLY A 411 49.80 21.39 15.27
N LEU A 412 48.77 20.55 15.10
CA LEU A 412 48.79 19.14 15.51
C LEU A 412 49.62 18.27 14.56
N ALA A 413 49.56 18.53 13.25
CA ALA A 413 50.35 17.85 12.23
C ALA A 413 51.85 18.05 12.45
N MET A 414 52.28 19.27 12.78
CA MET A 414 53.68 19.56 13.12
C MET A 414 54.12 18.89 14.44
N LYS A 415 53.23 18.84 15.44
CA LYS A 415 53.54 18.22 16.74
C LYS A 415 53.62 16.70 16.68
N LYS A 416 52.81 16.06 15.83
CA LYS A 416 52.61 14.60 15.79
C LYS A 416 53.16 13.94 14.52
N HIS A 417 53.99 14.63 13.75
CA HIS A 417 54.60 14.06 12.55
C HIS A 417 55.53 12.87 12.91
N PRO A 418 55.45 11.73 12.21
CA PRO A 418 56.27 10.55 12.50
C PRO A 418 57.79 10.80 12.45
N ASP A 419 58.23 11.73 11.61
CA ASP A 419 59.65 12.06 11.45
C ASP A 419 60.26 12.82 12.63
N ARG A 420 59.43 13.24 13.59
CA ARG A 420 59.86 13.96 14.78
C ARG A 420 60.24 13.03 15.95
N TYR A 421 60.02 11.72 15.80
CA TYR A 421 60.26 10.72 16.83
C TYR A 421 61.25 9.67 16.32
N SER A 422 62.34 9.47 17.07
CA SER A 422 63.42 8.53 16.72
C SER A 422 63.21 7.13 17.32
N ASP A 423 62.44 7.03 18.41
CA ASP A 423 62.12 5.76 19.06
C ASP A 423 61.01 4.99 18.29
N PRO A 424 61.18 3.69 17.97
CA PRO A 424 60.23 2.93 17.16
C PRO A 424 58.80 2.85 17.73
N GLU A 425 58.64 2.81 19.05
CA GLU A 425 57.33 2.71 19.70
C GLU A 425 56.62 4.07 19.76
N GLU A 426 57.35 5.16 20.01
CA GLU A 426 56.79 6.52 19.91
C GLU A 426 56.43 6.89 18.46
N LYS A 427 57.23 6.46 17.48
CA LYS A 427 56.95 6.70 16.06
C LYS A 427 55.66 6.01 15.60
N LYS A 428 55.38 4.79 16.06
CA LYS A 428 54.09 4.12 15.81
C LYS A 428 52.92 4.87 16.44
N LYS A 429 53.06 5.31 17.70
CA LYS A 429 52.02 6.10 18.39
C LYS A 429 51.74 7.43 17.69
N ALA A 430 52.78 8.13 17.24
CA ALA A 430 52.67 9.36 16.48
C ALA A 430 51.99 9.14 15.12
N THR A 431 52.32 8.05 14.42
CA THR A 431 51.70 7.67 13.14
C THR A 431 50.19 7.45 13.28
N VAL A 432 49.75 6.71 14.31
CA VAL A 432 48.32 6.47 14.57
C VAL A 432 47.59 7.77 14.95
N GLN A 433 48.23 8.64 15.74
CA GLN A 433 47.64 9.94 16.08
C GLN A 433 47.54 10.86 14.86
N PHE A 434 48.56 10.90 14.02
CA PHE A 434 48.59 11.70 12.79
C PHE A 434 47.52 11.25 11.79
N GLN A 435 47.32 9.93 11.61
CA GLN A 435 46.26 9.38 10.78
C GLN A 435 44.86 9.80 11.28
N LYS A 436 44.62 9.77 12.59
CA LYS A 436 43.34 10.22 13.19
C LYS A 436 43.09 11.71 12.97
N ILE A 437 44.12 12.54 13.16
CA ILE A 437 44.05 14.01 12.95
C ILE A 437 43.80 14.34 11.47
N SER A 438 44.44 13.62 10.55
CA SER A 438 44.26 13.80 9.11
C SER A 438 42.87 13.37 8.63
N ALA A 439 42.37 12.23 9.12
CA ALA A 439 41.01 11.77 8.85
C ALA A 439 39.96 12.77 9.35
N ALA A 440 40.09 13.26 10.58
CA ALA A 440 39.18 14.27 11.15
C ALA A 440 39.16 15.56 10.33
N TYR A 441 40.33 16.07 9.91
CA TYR A 441 40.43 17.26 9.07
C TYR A 441 39.78 17.05 7.69
N SER A 442 39.97 15.88 7.06
CA SER A 442 39.36 15.58 5.75
C SER A 442 37.83 15.63 5.81
N VAL A 443 37.23 15.01 6.85
CA VAL A 443 35.78 14.95 7.01
C VAL A 443 35.19 16.32 7.37
N LEU A 444 35.82 17.07 8.27
CA LEU A 444 35.35 18.41 8.66
C LEU A 444 35.50 19.44 7.55
N ARG A 445 36.53 19.30 6.70
CA ARG A 445 36.68 20.09 5.49
C ARG A 445 35.54 19.81 4.53
N ASP A 446 35.22 18.54 4.28
CA ASP A 446 34.21 18.13 3.30
C ASP A 446 32.77 18.40 3.78
N LEU A 447 32.48 18.28 5.08
CA LEU A 447 31.16 18.61 5.66
C LEU A 447 30.81 20.10 5.56
N ARG A 448 31.79 21.00 5.63
CA ARG A 448 31.54 22.44 5.57
C ARG A 448 31.58 22.99 4.15
N ILE A 449 32.20 22.28 3.22
CA ILE A 449 32.09 22.51 1.78
C ILE A 449 30.61 22.39 1.36
N MET A 450 29.87 21.39 1.86
CA MET A 450 28.42 21.23 1.63
C MET A 450 27.51 22.35 2.18
N ALA A 451 28.02 23.23 3.06
CA ALA A 451 27.25 24.27 3.73
C ALA A 451 27.40 25.66 3.08
N SER A 452 28.23 25.83 2.05
CA SER A 452 28.24 27.05 1.24
C SER A 452 27.12 27.01 0.21
N ASN A 453 26.29 28.05 0.17
CA ASN A 453 25.10 28.15 -0.70
C ASN A 453 25.41 27.99 -2.20
N ASP A 454 26.65 28.24 -2.62
CA ASP A 454 27.13 28.06 -4.01
C ASP A 454 27.24 26.59 -4.43
N GLU A 455 27.31 25.62 -3.51
CA GLU A 455 27.34 24.18 -3.87
C GLU A 455 25.97 23.54 -4.07
N LEU A 456 24.90 24.07 -3.45
CA LEU A 456 23.57 23.45 -3.55
C LEU A 456 22.92 23.68 -4.92
N ASN A 457 23.16 24.83 -5.53
CA ASN A 457 22.58 25.23 -6.82
C ASN A 457 23.70 25.66 -7.80
N PRO A 458 24.58 24.72 -8.23
CA PRO A 458 25.65 25.06 -9.15
C PRO A 458 25.08 25.58 -10.48
N LYS A 459 25.87 26.38 -11.20
CA LYS A 459 25.52 26.77 -12.57
C LYS A 459 25.66 25.57 -13.50
N THR A 460 24.71 25.40 -14.40
CA THR A 460 24.76 24.35 -15.42
C THR A 460 25.94 24.63 -16.36
N THR A 461 26.82 23.64 -16.54
CA THR A 461 27.99 23.75 -17.43
C THR A 461 27.77 23.08 -18.80
N GLU A 462 26.89 22.09 -18.87
CA GLU A 462 26.61 21.30 -20.07
C GLU A 462 25.14 21.40 -20.47
N TYR A 463 24.91 21.55 -21.77
CA TYR A 463 23.57 21.60 -22.34
C TYR A 463 23.16 20.21 -22.85
N GLU A 464 21.93 19.80 -22.53
CA GLU A 464 21.25 18.66 -23.13
C GLU A 464 20.32 19.13 -24.27
N PHE A 465 19.75 18.21 -25.05
CA PHE A 465 18.73 18.51 -26.06
C PHE A 465 19.11 19.61 -27.06
N LEU A 466 20.35 19.64 -27.56
CA LEU A 466 20.87 20.69 -28.47
C LEU A 466 20.85 22.11 -27.88
N GLY A 467 20.82 22.23 -26.55
CA GLY A 467 20.92 23.50 -25.83
C GLY A 467 19.80 24.48 -26.16
N PRO A 468 20.07 25.80 -26.16
CA PRO A 468 19.03 26.82 -26.34
C PRO A 468 18.25 26.72 -27.66
N VAL A 469 18.90 26.30 -28.75
CA VAL A 469 18.23 26.11 -30.05
C VAL A 469 17.25 24.94 -29.98
N GLY A 470 17.67 23.80 -29.43
CA GLY A 470 16.76 22.68 -29.25
C GLY A 470 15.66 22.97 -28.23
N ALA A 471 15.94 23.74 -27.17
CA ALA A 471 14.91 24.22 -26.25
C ALA A 471 13.84 25.07 -26.94
N PHE A 472 14.26 26.00 -27.80
CA PHE A 472 13.33 26.79 -28.61
C PHE A 472 12.47 25.91 -29.52
N LEU A 473 13.08 24.94 -30.22
CA LEU A 473 12.35 23.99 -31.06
C LEU A 473 11.39 23.13 -30.24
N PHE A 474 11.77 22.67 -29.05
CA PHE A 474 10.89 21.91 -28.16
C PHE A 474 9.66 22.71 -27.74
N VAL A 475 9.88 23.96 -27.32
CA VAL A 475 8.81 24.85 -26.82
C VAL A 475 7.86 25.29 -27.93
N THR A 476 8.28 25.28 -29.20
CA THR A 476 7.47 25.77 -30.33
C THR A 476 6.97 24.67 -31.26
N VAL A 477 7.83 23.76 -31.70
CA VAL A 477 7.53 22.76 -32.73
C VAL A 477 6.70 21.60 -32.17
N LEU A 478 6.96 21.13 -30.95
CA LEU A 478 6.21 19.98 -30.42
C LEU A 478 4.71 20.27 -30.20
N PRO A 479 4.31 21.43 -29.64
CA PRO A 479 2.90 21.79 -29.57
C PRO A 479 2.23 21.85 -30.95
N LEU A 480 2.93 22.40 -31.95
CA LEU A 480 2.44 22.40 -33.34
C LEU A 480 2.32 20.98 -33.92
N LEU A 481 3.22 20.07 -33.56
CA LEU A 481 3.15 18.67 -33.97
C LEU A 481 1.94 17.94 -33.36
N VAL A 482 1.64 18.17 -32.09
CA VAL A 482 0.44 17.59 -31.46
C VAL A 482 -0.83 18.14 -32.10
N LEU A 483 -0.89 19.46 -32.36
CA LEU A 483 -2.00 20.08 -33.08
C LEU A 483 -2.12 19.52 -34.50
N PHE A 484 -1.01 19.37 -35.20
CA PHE A 484 -0.96 18.77 -36.53
C PHE A 484 -1.58 17.38 -36.53
N PHE A 485 -1.18 16.48 -35.62
CA PHE A 485 -1.83 15.17 -35.50
C PHE A 485 -3.31 15.26 -35.16
N SER A 486 -3.72 16.24 -34.33
CA SER A 486 -5.12 16.39 -33.93
C SER A 486 -6.06 16.84 -35.06
N VAL A 487 -5.55 17.63 -36.03
CA VAL A 487 -6.34 18.16 -37.15
C VAL A 487 -6.18 17.30 -38.41
N CYS A 488 -4.98 16.78 -38.66
CA CYS A 488 -4.67 16.03 -39.88
C CYS A 488 -5.16 14.60 -39.86
N CYS A 489 -5.60 14.08 -38.71
CA CYS A 489 -6.08 12.72 -38.56
C CYS A 489 -7.60 12.73 -38.38
N ASN A 490 -8.33 12.24 -39.39
CA ASN A 490 -9.79 12.21 -39.38
C ASN A 490 -10.33 11.04 -40.22
N ALA A 491 -11.65 10.92 -40.32
CA ALA A 491 -12.31 9.83 -41.03
C ALA A 491 -11.93 9.71 -42.53
N THR A 492 -11.37 10.76 -43.15
CA THR A 492 -10.89 10.70 -44.54
C THR A 492 -9.49 10.07 -44.66
N GLY A 493 -8.71 10.00 -43.57
CA GLY A 493 -7.36 9.45 -43.60
C GLY A 493 -6.49 9.88 -42.42
N TYR A 494 -5.41 9.11 -42.21
CA TYR A 494 -4.38 9.38 -41.19
C TYR A 494 -2.99 9.35 -41.87
N PRO A 495 -2.46 10.48 -42.38
CA PRO A 495 -3.10 11.80 -42.51
C PRO A 495 -4.26 11.86 -43.51
N SER A 496 -5.08 12.91 -43.45
CA SER A 496 -6.28 13.09 -44.27
C SER A 496 -5.97 13.07 -45.76
N GLN A 497 -6.91 12.56 -46.56
CA GLN A 497 -6.75 12.46 -48.00
C GLN A 497 -6.49 13.83 -48.65
N SER A 498 -7.16 14.89 -48.17
CA SER A 498 -6.96 16.27 -48.60
C SER A 498 -5.50 16.75 -48.45
N MET A 499 -4.78 16.27 -47.44
CA MET A 499 -3.38 16.62 -47.25
C MET A 499 -2.48 16.00 -48.33
N PHE A 500 -2.82 14.80 -48.81
CA PHE A 500 -2.07 14.11 -49.87
C PHE A 500 -2.38 14.66 -51.26
N GLU A 501 -3.63 15.03 -51.51
CA GLU A 501 -4.08 15.52 -52.81
C GLU A 501 -3.55 16.92 -53.12
N ASP A 502 -3.62 17.84 -52.17
CA ASP A 502 -3.06 19.19 -52.31
C ASP A 502 -2.52 19.73 -50.99
N TYR A 503 -1.28 19.34 -50.67
CA TYR A 503 -0.63 19.77 -49.44
C TYR A 503 -0.50 21.30 -49.34
N LYS A 504 -0.33 22.02 -50.46
CA LYS A 504 -0.13 23.48 -50.43
C LYS A 504 -1.40 24.18 -49.98
N THR A 505 -2.53 23.83 -50.60
CA THR A 505 -3.84 24.39 -50.23
C THR A 505 -4.21 23.96 -48.82
N TYR A 506 -4.00 22.69 -48.47
CA TYR A 506 -4.26 22.16 -47.12
C TYR A 506 -3.51 22.94 -46.03
N PHE A 507 -2.19 23.19 -46.20
CA PHE A 507 -1.43 23.98 -45.24
C PHE A 507 -1.85 25.45 -45.25
N SER A 508 -2.24 26.02 -46.39
CA SER A 508 -2.74 27.41 -46.43
C SER A 508 -4.06 27.58 -45.66
N GLU A 509 -4.94 26.57 -45.70
CA GLU A 509 -6.22 26.55 -44.98
C GLU A 509 -6.03 26.37 -43.47
N LEU A 510 -5.00 25.62 -43.05
CA LEU A 510 -4.64 25.45 -41.64
C LEU A 510 -4.22 26.75 -40.94
N PHE A 511 -3.67 27.73 -41.68
CA PHE A 511 -3.26 29.03 -41.15
C PHE A 511 -4.35 30.13 -41.27
N THR A 512 -5.61 29.74 -41.43
CA THR A 512 -6.74 30.68 -41.49
C THR A 512 -7.21 31.12 -40.10
N ILE A 513 -7.85 32.28 -40.05
CA ILE A 513 -8.49 32.81 -38.82
C ILE A 513 -9.60 31.86 -38.33
N GLU A 514 -10.25 31.13 -39.22
CA GLU A 514 -11.32 30.19 -38.88
C GLU A 514 -10.80 28.98 -38.11
N VAL A 515 -9.67 28.39 -38.56
CA VAL A 515 -9.00 27.31 -37.81
C VAL A 515 -8.46 27.84 -36.48
N ALA A 516 -7.88 29.05 -36.45
CA ALA A 516 -7.44 29.64 -35.18
C ALA A 516 -8.61 29.83 -34.18
N LYS A 517 -9.81 30.18 -34.68
CA LYS A 517 -11.02 30.25 -33.86
C LYS A 517 -11.49 28.87 -33.38
N SER A 518 -11.37 27.83 -34.21
CA SER A 518 -11.78 26.46 -33.82
C SER A 518 -10.89 25.85 -32.72
N LEU A 519 -9.65 26.34 -32.56
CA LEU A 519 -8.80 25.99 -31.43
C LEU A 519 -9.30 26.56 -30.09
N ILE A 520 -10.10 27.64 -30.13
CA ILE A 520 -10.64 28.30 -28.94
C ILE A 520 -12.02 27.72 -28.64
N ASP A 521 -12.04 26.72 -27.77
CA ASP A 521 -13.25 26.09 -27.28
C ASP A 521 -13.39 26.29 -25.76
N PRO A 522 -14.18 27.29 -25.31
CA PRO A 522 -14.33 27.59 -23.90
C PRO A 522 -14.89 26.41 -23.09
N LEU A 523 -15.75 25.58 -23.70
CA LEU A 523 -16.37 24.45 -23.03
C LEU A 523 -15.36 23.32 -22.86
N ALA A 524 -14.58 23.01 -23.90
CA ALA A 524 -13.48 22.05 -23.80
C ALA A 524 -12.45 22.47 -22.74
N MET A 525 -12.10 23.76 -22.70
CA MET A 525 -11.19 24.29 -21.71
C MET A 525 -11.74 24.14 -20.28
N LEU A 526 -13.02 24.44 -20.07
CA LEU A 526 -13.67 24.27 -18.77
C LEU A 526 -13.67 22.79 -18.34
N VAL A 527 -14.01 21.87 -19.24
CA VAL A 527 -14.02 20.42 -18.96
C VAL A 527 -12.63 19.91 -18.65
N TYR A 528 -11.61 20.33 -19.41
CA TYR A 528 -10.22 19.97 -19.16
C TYR A 528 -9.75 20.48 -17.78
N LEU A 529 -10.01 21.74 -17.45
CA LEU A 529 -9.67 22.30 -16.13
C LEU A 529 -10.42 21.60 -15.00
N ALA A 530 -11.69 21.26 -15.20
CA ALA A 530 -12.47 20.49 -14.22
C ALA A 530 -11.88 19.09 -14.00
N PHE A 531 -11.43 18.42 -15.07
CA PHE A 531 -10.74 17.13 -14.96
C PHE A 531 -9.46 17.23 -14.12
N ILE A 532 -8.59 18.20 -14.41
CA ILE A 532 -7.37 18.44 -13.64
C ILE A 532 -7.71 18.75 -12.17
N LEU A 533 -8.72 19.60 -11.93
CA LEU A 533 -9.17 19.96 -10.58
C LEU A 533 -9.67 18.74 -9.80
N ILE A 534 -10.45 17.85 -10.43
CA ILE A 534 -10.92 16.60 -9.80
C ILE A 534 -9.73 15.73 -9.39
N LEU A 535 -8.71 15.59 -10.24
CA LEU A 535 -7.51 14.83 -9.90
C LEU A 535 -6.75 15.45 -8.72
N VAL A 536 -6.65 16.78 -8.68
CA VAL A 536 -6.06 17.50 -7.55
C VAL A 536 -6.87 17.26 -6.28
N ILE A 537 -8.20 17.40 -6.31
CA ILE A 537 -9.07 17.15 -5.15
C ILE A 537 -8.88 15.72 -4.64
N TYR A 538 -8.91 14.73 -5.53
CA TYR A 538 -8.70 13.33 -5.15
C TYR A 538 -7.32 13.06 -4.56
N SER A 539 -6.29 13.81 -4.98
CA SER A 539 -4.95 13.69 -4.38
C SER A 539 -4.93 14.08 -2.89
N PHE A 540 -5.81 14.99 -2.46
CA PHE A 540 -5.92 15.41 -1.06
C PHE A 540 -6.96 14.60 -0.27
N VAL A 541 -8.13 14.36 -0.86
CA VAL A 541 -9.28 13.74 -0.18
C VAL A 541 -9.07 12.24 0.04
N LEU A 542 -8.47 11.55 -0.93
CA LEU A 542 -8.28 10.10 -0.83
C LEU A 542 -7.11 9.78 0.10
N ASN A 543 -7.36 8.91 1.07
CA ASN A 543 -6.31 8.40 1.94
C ASN A 543 -5.26 7.63 1.13
N GLY A 544 -4.00 7.68 1.55
CA GLY A 544 -2.89 7.00 0.91
C GLY A 544 -1.72 6.82 1.87
N ASP A 545 -0.91 5.80 1.64
CA ASP A 545 0.27 5.55 2.45
C ASP A 545 1.31 6.65 2.20
N VAL A 546 1.97 7.12 3.26
CA VAL A 546 3.00 8.17 3.15
C VAL A 546 4.37 7.51 3.09
N VAL A 547 5.03 7.62 1.94
CA VAL A 547 6.31 6.97 1.66
C VAL A 547 7.42 8.04 1.55
N PRO A 548 8.60 7.81 2.16
CA PRO A 548 9.75 8.68 1.98
C PRO A 548 10.36 8.53 0.59
N GLY A 549 10.71 9.65 -0.05
CA GLY A 549 11.46 9.68 -1.30
C GLY A 549 12.97 9.53 -1.11
N THR A 550 13.73 9.87 -2.14
CA THR A 550 15.19 9.84 -2.10
C THR A 550 15.77 11.01 -1.30
N LYS A 551 16.96 10.82 -0.74
CA LYS A 551 17.68 11.88 -0.03
C LYS A 551 18.20 12.91 -1.03
N LEU A 552 17.77 14.16 -0.87
CA LEU A 552 18.15 15.28 -1.73
C LEU A 552 19.55 15.81 -1.39
N ARG A 553 20.09 16.67 -2.26
CA ARG A 553 21.41 17.31 -2.09
C ARG A 553 21.51 18.18 -0.84
N ASN A 554 20.41 18.78 -0.40
CA ASN A 554 20.33 19.52 0.86
C ASN A 554 20.16 18.61 2.10
N GLY A 555 20.27 17.29 1.94
CA GLY A 555 20.14 16.31 3.01
C GLY A 555 18.69 15.98 3.43
N LYS A 556 17.69 16.73 2.95
CA LYS A 556 16.27 16.49 3.27
C LYS A 556 15.73 15.26 2.54
N VAL A 557 14.76 14.59 3.15
CA VAL A 557 13.99 13.49 2.55
C VAL A 557 12.54 13.95 2.46
N LEU A 558 12.04 14.08 1.23
CA LEU A 558 10.66 14.50 0.99
C LEU A 558 9.69 13.33 1.22
N LYS A 559 8.49 13.63 1.70
CA LYS A 559 7.41 12.64 1.90
C LYS A 559 6.37 12.79 0.79
N TYR A 560 5.84 11.66 0.34
CA TYR A 560 4.88 11.57 -0.75
C TYR A 560 3.69 10.69 -0.35
N ARG A 561 2.47 11.13 -0.68
CA ARG A 561 1.24 10.38 -0.41
C ARG A 561 0.87 9.52 -1.61
N MET A 562 0.82 8.20 -1.41
CA MET A 562 0.51 7.20 -2.45
C MET A 562 -0.99 6.95 -2.52
N ASN A 563 -1.67 7.56 -3.49
CA ASN A 563 -3.10 7.33 -3.73
C ASN A 563 -3.47 7.38 -5.23
N GLY A 564 -2.50 7.20 -6.13
CA GLY A 564 -2.71 7.20 -7.58
C GLY A 564 -3.71 6.13 -8.03
N PHE A 565 -3.55 4.89 -7.56
CA PHE A 565 -4.50 3.81 -7.87
C PHE A 565 -5.92 4.11 -7.38
N ARG A 566 -6.08 4.67 -6.18
CA ARG A 566 -7.40 5.08 -5.65
C ARG A 566 -8.00 6.22 -6.47
N THR A 567 -7.18 7.18 -6.89
CA THR A 567 -7.60 8.29 -7.76
C THR A 567 -8.18 7.74 -9.06
N PHE A 568 -7.49 6.80 -9.71
CA PHE A 568 -7.96 6.14 -10.92
C PHE A 568 -9.35 5.50 -10.74
N HIS A 569 -9.55 4.68 -9.70
CA HIS A 569 -10.85 4.03 -9.46
C HIS A 569 -11.98 5.03 -9.24
N ASN A 570 -11.71 6.12 -8.51
CA ASN A 570 -12.72 7.16 -8.24
C ASN A 570 -13.05 7.99 -9.47
N VAL A 571 -12.12 8.19 -10.40
CA VAL A 571 -12.40 8.83 -11.70
C VAL A 571 -13.36 7.97 -12.53
N PHE A 572 -13.11 6.67 -12.64
CA PHE A 572 -14.01 5.77 -13.38
C PHE A 572 -15.34 5.55 -12.66
N ALA A 573 -15.37 5.50 -11.33
CA ALA A 573 -16.60 5.45 -10.55
C ALA A 573 -17.44 6.72 -10.76
N PHE A 574 -16.81 7.90 -10.80
CA PHE A 574 -17.48 9.15 -11.12
C PHE A 574 -18.03 9.14 -12.55
N GLY A 575 -17.27 8.66 -13.53
CA GLY A 575 -17.76 8.45 -14.90
C GLY A 575 -18.97 7.52 -14.95
N GLY A 576 -18.95 6.39 -14.24
CA GLY A 576 -20.09 5.48 -14.12
C GLY A 576 -21.31 6.12 -13.44
N PHE A 577 -21.09 6.96 -12.43
CA PHE A 577 -22.16 7.75 -11.81
C PHE A 577 -22.78 8.75 -12.78
N LEU A 578 -21.99 9.43 -13.62
CA LEU A 578 -22.52 10.30 -14.67
C LEU A 578 -23.38 9.51 -15.66
N LEU A 579 -22.92 8.35 -16.12
CA LEU A 579 -23.72 7.48 -16.99
C LEU A 579 -25.04 7.07 -16.35
N TYR A 580 -25.03 6.72 -15.06
CA TYR A 580 -26.24 6.39 -14.31
C TYR A 580 -27.21 7.58 -14.19
N GLN A 581 -26.69 8.79 -13.91
CA GLN A 581 -27.50 10.01 -13.77
C GLN A 581 -28.15 10.44 -15.08
N TYR A 582 -27.38 10.43 -16.18
CA TYR A 582 -27.89 10.86 -17.49
C TYR A 582 -28.70 9.75 -18.20
N GLY A 583 -28.56 8.50 -17.78
CA GLY A 583 -29.21 7.35 -18.41
C GLY A 583 -28.73 7.08 -19.84
N SER A 584 -27.64 7.73 -20.29
CA SER A 584 -27.08 7.62 -21.63
C SER A 584 -25.56 7.82 -21.62
N TYR A 585 -24.89 7.38 -22.69
CA TYR A 585 -23.45 7.55 -22.88
C TYR A 585 -23.06 8.83 -23.63
N GLU A 586 -24.05 9.67 -23.97
CA GLU A 586 -23.87 10.95 -24.67
C GLU A 586 -22.79 11.85 -24.03
N PRO A 587 -22.68 11.99 -22.69
CA PRO A 587 -21.63 12.82 -22.10
C PRO A 587 -20.20 12.38 -22.44
N LEU A 588 -19.97 11.09 -22.75
CA LEU A 588 -18.66 10.58 -23.13
C LEU A 588 -18.31 10.88 -24.60
N LEU A 589 -19.31 11.12 -25.45
CA LEU A 589 -19.09 11.52 -26.84
C LEU A 589 -18.54 12.94 -26.97
N PHE A 590 -18.70 13.76 -25.92
CA PHE A 590 -18.14 15.11 -25.85
C PHE A 590 -16.65 15.15 -26.22
N VAL A 591 -15.86 14.18 -25.73
CA VAL A 591 -14.42 14.13 -25.97
C VAL A 591 -14.09 14.03 -27.46
N TYR A 592 -14.85 13.22 -28.21
CA TYR A 592 -14.65 13.06 -29.63
C TYR A 592 -15.04 14.34 -30.39
N ASN A 593 -16.19 14.93 -30.04
CA ASN A 593 -16.73 16.11 -30.72
C ASN A 593 -15.88 17.38 -30.47
N HIS A 594 -15.26 17.49 -29.30
CA HIS A 594 -14.45 18.64 -28.88
C HIS A 594 -12.94 18.32 -28.84
N TRP A 595 -12.49 17.30 -29.58
CA TRP A 595 -11.12 16.78 -29.54
C TRP A 595 -10.05 17.86 -29.74
N VAL A 596 -10.17 18.66 -30.80
CA VAL A 596 -9.19 19.71 -31.12
C VAL A 596 -9.14 20.78 -30.02
N GLY A 597 -10.31 21.17 -29.48
CA GLY A 597 -10.42 22.11 -28.37
C GLY A 597 -9.78 21.58 -27.09
N LEU A 598 -9.92 20.28 -26.78
CA LEU A 598 -9.28 19.63 -25.63
C LEU A 598 -7.76 19.57 -25.79
N VAL A 599 -7.27 19.25 -26.99
CA VAL A 599 -5.83 19.27 -27.30
C VAL A 599 -5.26 20.68 -27.11
N ALA A 600 -5.88 21.69 -27.71
CA ALA A 600 -5.47 23.09 -27.57
C ALA A 600 -5.49 23.56 -26.10
N SER A 601 -6.52 23.16 -25.34
CA SER A 601 -6.65 23.46 -23.91
C SER A 601 -5.51 22.83 -23.09
N SER A 602 -5.13 21.59 -23.38
CA SER A 602 -4.00 20.94 -22.69
C SER A 602 -2.66 21.61 -22.98
N ILE A 603 -2.46 22.08 -24.22
CA ILE A 603 -1.25 22.81 -24.64
C ILE A 603 -1.16 24.14 -23.91
N LEU A 604 -2.25 24.90 -23.92
CA LEU A 604 -2.34 26.19 -23.23
C LEU A 604 -2.07 26.01 -21.73
N PHE A 605 -2.69 25.00 -21.11
CA PHE A 605 -2.44 24.68 -19.71
C PHE A 605 -0.96 24.35 -19.45
N SER A 606 -0.32 23.56 -20.32
CA SER A 606 1.11 23.22 -20.22
C SER A 606 2.01 24.44 -20.28
N TYR A 607 1.70 25.43 -21.13
CA TYR A 607 2.43 26.71 -21.15
C TYR A 607 2.24 27.49 -19.85
N ILE A 608 0.99 27.62 -19.37
CA ILE A 608 0.65 28.39 -18.17
C ILE A 608 1.30 27.80 -16.93
N ILE A 609 1.17 26.48 -16.71
CA ILE A 609 1.74 25.83 -15.53
C ILE A 609 3.27 25.91 -15.55
N SER A 610 3.90 25.74 -16.70
CA SER A 610 5.36 25.82 -16.84
C SER A 610 5.86 27.24 -16.63
N LEU A 611 5.12 28.25 -17.08
CA LEU A 611 5.44 29.66 -16.83
C LEU A 611 5.32 29.99 -15.35
N TYR A 612 4.25 29.55 -14.70
CA TYR A 612 4.09 29.70 -13.26
C TYR A 612 5.27 29.08 -12.50
N LEU A 613 5.66 27.84 -12.84
CA LEU A 613 6.77 27.14 -12.19
C LEU A 613 8.11 27.83 -12.43
N TYR A 614 8.35 28.33 -13.65
CA TYR A 614 9.55 29.08 -13.98
C TYR A 614 9.64 30.37 -13.17
N LEU A 615 8.58 31.19 -13.15
CA LEU A 615 8.55 32.45 -12.39
C LEU A 615 8.69 32.20 -10.88
N ARG A 616 8.05 31.15 -10.38
CA ARG A 616 8.12 30.75 -8.97
C ARG A 616 9.52 30.29 -8.53
N SER A 617 10.31 29.73 -9.45
CA SER A 617 11.63 29.16 -9.13
C SER A 617 12.68 30.19 -8.68
N PHE A 618 12.44 31.50 -8.90
CA PHE A 618 13.37 32.57 -8.54
C PHE A 618 13.39 32.93 -7.04
N ARG A 619 12.66 32.16 -6.22
CA ARG A 619 12.73 32.24 -4.76
C ARG A 619 14.08 31.76 -4.22
N SER A 620 14.57 32.41 -3.16
CA SER A 620 15.91 32.14 -2.59
C SER A 620 16.03 30.78 -1.91
N ASP A 621 14.91 30.15 -1.54
CA ASP A 621 14.87 28.85 -0.84
C ASP A 621 14.72 27.65 -1.78
N ALA A 622 14.60 27.87 -3.10
CA ALA A 622 14.40 26.80 -4.07
C ALA A 622 15.67 25.95 -4.28
N LEU A 623 15.51 24.63 -4.20
CA LEU A 623 16.53 23.69 -4.67
C LEU A 623 16.34 23.52 -6.19
N LEU A 624 17.32 23.98 -6.96
CA LEU A 624 17.28 23.98 -8.41
C LEU A 624 17.72 22.63 -8.99
N ALA A 625 17.16 22.20 -10.11
CA ALA A 625 17.65 21.05 -10.86
C ALA A 625 19.06 21.33 -11.41
N LEU A 626 19.92 20.31 -11.49
CA LEU A 626 21.31 20.45 -11.95
C LEU A 626 21.39 20.96 -13.39
N GLY A 627 20.45 20.55 -14.25
CA GLY A 627 20.35 21.04 -15.63
C GLY A 627 19.63 22.39 -15.75
N GLY A 628 18.90 22.83 -14.72
CA GLY A 628 17.96 23.96 -14.78
C GLY A 628 18.52 25.31 -14.30
N ASN A 629 19.84 25.48 -14.24
CA ASN A 629 20.45 26.74 -13.80
C ASN A 629 21.53 27.22 -14.78
N SER A 630 21.20 27.26 -16.07
CA SER A 630 22.13 27.63 -17.15
C SER A 630 22.29 29.14 -17.33
N GLY A 631 21.29 29.92 -16.89
CA GLY A 631 21.23 31.37 -17.13
C GLY A 631 20.65 31.73 -18.51
N ASN A 632 20.30 30.75 -19.35
CA ASN A 632 19.52 30.97 -20.55
C ASN A 632 18.02 30.79 -20.25
N PRO A 633 17.18 31.84 -20.39
CA PRO A 633 15.76 31.77 -20.00
C PRO A 633 14.94 30.69 -20.73
N ILE A 634 15.17 30.50 -22.03
CA ILE A 634 14.40 29.54 -22.84
C ILE A 634 14.78 28.11 -22.46
N TYR A 635 16.07 27.85 -22.27
CA TYR A 635 16.56 26.54 -21.85
C TYR A 635 16.10 26.18 -20.44
N ASP A 636 16.24 27.12 -19.49
CA ASP A 636 15.82 26.93 -18.10
C ASP A 636 14.29 26.82 -17.95
N TYR A 637 13.52 27.47 -18.83
CA TYR A 637 12.06 27.29 -18.94
C TYR A 637 11.71 25.88 -19.45
N MET A 638 12.43 25.40 -20.46
CA MET A 638 12.20 24.08 -21.06
C MET A 638 12.53 22.94 -20.08
N ILE A 639 13.73 22.94 -19.51
CA ILE A 639 14.17 21.92 -18.55
C ILE A 639 13.47 22.04 -17.21
N GLY A 640 13.22 23.27 -16.76
CA GLY A 640 12.68 23.56 -15.43
C GLY A 640 13.77 23.85 -14.42
N ARG A 641 13.63 24.99 -13.75
CA ARG A 641 14.59 25.46 -12.75
C ARG A 641 14.47 24.72 -11.42
N GLU A 642 13.26 24.61 -10.88
CA GLU A 642 13.03 24.01 -9.56
C GLU A 642 12.96 22.47 -9.63
N LEU A 643 13.65 21.79 -8.70
CA LEU A 643 13.74 20.32 -8.72
C LEU A 643 12.42 19.64 -8.34
N ASN A 644 11.79 20.06 -7.24
CA ASN A 644 10.54 19.47 -6.72
C ASN A 644 9.60 20.59 -6.21
N PRO A 645 8.88 21.29 -7.11
CA PRO A 645 7.98 22.37 -6.73
C PRO A 645 6.79 21.86 -5.92
N ARG A 646 6.54 22.49 -4.75
CA ARG A 646 5.54 22.05 -3.77
C ARG A 646 4.60 23.15 -3.30
N ILE A 647 3.30 22.87 -3.18
CA ILE A 647 2.34 23.76 -2.49
C ILE A 647 1.95 23.08 -1.17
N GLY A 648 2.54 23.52 -0.06
CA GLY A 648 2.47 22.78 1.21
C GLY A 648 3.09 21.39 1.05
N ASP A 649 2.32 20.34 1.36
CA ASP A 649 2.75 18.94 1.20
C ASP A 649 2.56 18.40 -0.23
N PHE A 650 1.87 19.14 -1.10
CA PHE A 650 1.54 18.71 -2.46
C PHE A 650 2.71 18.94 -3.41
N ASP A 651 3.28 17.85 -3.92
CA ASP A 651 4.35 17.85 -4.89
C ASP A 651 3.79 17.86 -6.31
N ILE A 652 3.90 19.00 -6.99
CA ILE A 652 3.30 19.22 -8.31
C ILE A 652 3.91 18.26 -9.32
N LYS A 653 5.21 18.00 -9.21
CA LYS A 653 5.96 17.15 -10.13
C LYS A 653 5.52 15.71 -10.02
N PHE A 654 5.52 15.17 -8.80
CA PHE A 654 5.04 13.81 -8.54
C PHE A 654 3.56 13.64 -8.93
N PHE A 655 2.71 14.64 -8.67
CA PHE A 655 1.32 14.64 -9.12
C PHE A 655 1.23 14.55 -10.65
N THR A 656 1.98 15.40 -11.35
CA THR A 656 1.95 15.53 -12.81
C THR A 656 2.45 14.27 -13.51
N GLU A 657 3.47 13.62 -12.96
CA GLU A 657 4.14 12.43 -13.53
C GLU A 657 3.17 11.26 -13.77
N LEU A 658 2.26 10.99 -12.82
CA LEU A 658 1.45 9.77 -12.86
C LEU A 658 -0.05 10.00 -13.07
N ARG A 659 -0.60 11.16 -12.69
CA ARG A 659 -2.06 11.32 -12.62
C ARG A 659 -2.66 11.89 -13.90
N PRO A 660 -2.46 13.17 -14.26
CA PRO A 660 -3.16 13.78 -15.39
C PRO A 660 -2.84 13.06 -16.70
N GLY A 661 -1.58 12.67 -16.92
CA GLY A 661 -1.16 11.97 -18.14
C GLY A 661 -1.72 10.56 -18.25
N LEU A 662 -1.42 9.67 -17.30
CA LEU A 662 -1.79 8.26 -17.40
C LEU A 662 -3.29 8.01 -17.17
N ILE A 663 -3.92 8.70 -16.21
CA ILE A 663 -5.36 8.57 -15.99
C ILE A 663 -6.11 9.19 -17.17
N GLY A 664 -5.68 10.37 -17.64
CA GLY A 664 -6.25 11.02 -18.82
C GLY A 664 -6.19 10.14 -20.06
N TRP A 665 -5.06 9.47 -20.29
CA TRP A 665 -4.90 8.51 -21.39
C TRP A 665 -5.99 7.44 -21.42
N ILE A 666 -6.28 6.79 -20.29
CA ILE A 666 -7.30 5.74 -20.23
C ILE A 666 -8.71 6.32 -20.33
N VAL A 667 -8.97 7.48 -19.71
CA VAL A 667 -10.26 8.17 -19.85
C VAL A 667 -10.58 8.47 -21.32
N LEU A 668 -9.61 9.00 -22.06
CA LEU A 668 -9.74 9.29 -23.49
C LEU A 668 -9.97 8.00 -24.31
N ASN A 669 -9.20 6.93 -24.05
CA ASN A 669 -9.41 5.65 -24.73
C ASN A 669 -10.83 5.09 -24.51
N VAL A 670 -11.37 5.19 -23.29
CA VAL A 670 -12.75 4.76 -22.99
C VAL A 670 -13.76 5.61 -23.75
N CYS A 671 -13.57 6.92 -23.83
CA CYS A 671 -14.45 7.80 -24.61
C CYS A 671 -14.42 7.44 -26.10
N PHE A 672 -13.25 7.11 -26.66
CA PHE A 672 -13.11 6.64 -28.03
C PHE A 672 -13.77 5.27 -28.26
N ALA A 673 -13.63 4.32 -27.33
CA ALA A 673 -14.33 3.04 -27.42
C ALA A 673 -15.85 3.21 -27.37
N VAL A 674 -16.37 4.14 -26.55
CA VAL A 674 -17.79 4.49 -26.50
C VAL A 674 -18.24 5.15 -27.81
N LYS A 675 -17.42 6.01 -28.41
CA LYS A 675 -17.70 6.57 -29.74
C LYS A 675 -17.80 5.48 -30.80
N GLN A 676 -16.85 4.54 -30.82
CA GLN A 676 -16.91 3.39 -31.75
C GLN A 676 -18.18 2.55 -31.52
N TYR A 677 -18.55 2.32 -30.25
CA TYR A 677 -19.80 1.64 -29.92
C TYR A 677 -21.02 2.42 -30.40
N SER A 678 -21.02 3.74 -30.29
CA SER A 678 -22.11 4.58 -30.79
C SER A 678 -22.27 4.52 -32.31
N ASP A 679 -21.18 4.32 -33.05
CA ASP A 679 -21.20 4.30 -34.52
C ASP A 679 -21.47 2.90 -35.09
N LEU A 680 -21.05 1.84 -34.37
CA LEU A 680 -21.11 0.45 -34.85
C LEU A 680 -22.06 -0.46 -34.06
N GLU A 681 -22.62 0.03 -32.95
CA GLU A 681 -23.35 -0.76 -31.93
C GLU A 681 -22.53 -1.91 -31.33
N ARG A 682 -21.20 -1.89 -31.52
CA ARG A 682 -20.25 -2.87 -31.01
C ARG A 682 -18.86 -2.26 -30.89
N VAL A 683 -18.02 -2.86 -30.05
CA VAL A 683 -16.59 -2.55 -29.96
C VAL A 683 -15.80 -3.63 -30.69
N THR A 684 -14.88 -3.25 -31.58
CA THR A 684 -14.05 -4.21 -32.33
C THR A 684 -13.07 -4.94 -31.41
N ASN A 685 -12.64 -6.14 -31.81
CA ASN A 685 -11.67 -6.89 -31.00
C ASN A 685 -10.30 -6.18 -30.90
N SER A 686 -9.94 -5.37 -31.90
CA SER A 686 -8.73 -4.54 -31.91
C SER A 686 -8.81 -3.40 -30.90
N MET A 687 -9.94 -2.70 -30.82
CA MET A 687 -10.19 -1.62 -29.86
C MET A 687 -10.17 -2.18 -28.44
N ALA A 688 -10.88 -3.29 -28.21
CA ALA A 688 -10.88 -3.96 -26.91
C ALA A 688 -9.47 -4.37 -26.47
N LEU A 689 -8.64 -4.86 -27.40
CA LEU A 689 -7.26 -5.25 -27.11
C LEU A 689 -6.36 -4.04 -26.76
N VAL A 690 -6.47 -2.94 -27.52
CA VAL A 690 -5.76 -1.68 -27.23
C VAL A 690 -6.16 -1.15 -25.85
N LEU A 691 -7.47 -1.11 -25.55
CA LEU A 691 -7.96 -0.71 -24.23
C LEU A 691 -7.40 -1.59 -23.12
N PHE A 692 -7.40 -2.91 -23.31
CA PHE A 692 -6.86 -3.87 -22.34
C PHE A 692 -5.38 -3.62 -22.07
N PHE A 693 -4.56 -3.52 -23.12
CA PHE A 693 -3.12 -3.30 -22.98
C PHE A 693 -2.78 -1.99 -22.30
N HIS A 694 -3.38 -0.88 -22.75
CA HIS A 694 -3.14 0.43 -22.17
C HIS A 694 -3.60 0.49 -20.71
N THR A 695 -4.81 -0.04 -20.42
CA THR A 695 -5.35 -0.06 -19.05
C THR A 695 -4.49 -0.91 -18.14
N PHE A 696 -4.06 -2.09 -18.59
CA PHE A 696 -3.20 -2.97 -17.81
C PHE A 696 -1.86 -2.30 -17.47
N TYR A 697 -1.24 -1.62 -18.44
CA TYR A 697 0.01 -0.88 -18.24
C TYR A 697 -0.15 0.28 -17.25
N VAL A 698 -1.22 1.07 -17.37
CA VAL A 698 -1.49 2.20 -16.46
C VAL A 698 -1.83 1.70 -15.05
N VAL A 699 -2.62 0.63 -14.92
CA VAL A 699 -2.92 0.00 -13.63
C VAL A 699 -1.64 -0.49 -12.97
N ASP A 700 -0.76 -1.15 -13.72
CA ASP A 700 0.53 -1.64 -13.23
C ASP A 700 1.45 -0.48 -12.78
N ALA A 701 1.47 0.64 -13.50
CA ALA A 701 2.20 1.84 -13.11
C ALA A 701 1.64 2.48 -11.83
N LEU A 702 0.32 2.66 -11.74
CA LEU A 702 -0.35 3.27 -10.58
C LEU A 702 -0.34 2.36 -9.34
N TRP A 703 -0.33 1.04 -9.52
CA TRP A 703 -0.19 0.09 -8.43
C TRP A 703 1.22 0.11 -7.84
N ASN A 704 2.23 0.34 -8.68
CA ASN A 704 3.63 0.45 -8.29
C ASN A 704 4.11 1.93 -8.21
N GLU A 705 3.23 2.85 -7.79
CA GLU A 705 3.46 4.30 -7.73
C GLU A 705 4.78 4.67 -7.02
N GLU A 706 5.16 3.94 -5.97
CA GLU A 706 6.41 4.16 -5.22
C GLU A 706 7.67 4.02 -6.08
N ALA A 707 7.67 3.14 -7.09
CA ALA A 707 8.84 2.94 -7.95
C ALA A 707 9.23 4.23 -8.69
N CYS A 708 8.25 5.10 -8.95
CA CYS A 708 8.45 6.40 -9.59
C CYS A 708 9.34 7.35 -8.77
N LEU A 709 9.39 7.22 -7.44
CA LEU A 709 10.22 8.09 -6.59
C LEU A 709 11.72 7.94 -6.82
N THR A 710 12.13 6.88 -7.53
CA THR A 710 13.53 6.59 -7.85
C THR A 710 13.90 6.92 -9.30
N THR A 711 12.96 7.44 -10.10
CA THR A 711 13.22 7.78 -11.50
C THR A 711 14.03 9.06 -11.65
N MET A 712 14.70 9.19 -12.79
CA MET A 712 15.44 10.40 -13.19
C MET A 712 14.51 11.62 -13.18
N ASP A 713 13.29 11.44 -13.68
CA ASP A 713 12.28 12.49 -13.76
C ASP A 713 12.05 13.10 -12.37
N ILE A 714 11.83 12.32 -11.31
CA ILE A 714 11.64 12.84 -9.93
C ILE A 714 12.95 13.32 -9.29
N THR A 715 14.05 12.59 -9.44
CA THR A 715 15.24 12.79 -8.60
C THR A 715 16.25 13.80 -9.13
N THR A 716 16.33 13.99 -10.46
CA THR A 716 17.37 14.84 -11.08
C THR A 716 16.81 15.96 -11.95
N ASP A 717 15.77 15.70 -12.74
CA ASP A 717 15.29 16.63 -13.76
C ASP A 717 14.38 17.68 -13.14
N GLY A 718 14.31 18.89 -13.70
CA GLY A 718 13.42 19.95 -13.20
C GLY A 718 12.00 19.80 -13.74
N LEU A 719 10.99 20.37 -13.06
CA LEU A 719 9.64 20.46 -13.64
C LEU A 719 9.51 21.72 -14.50
N GLY A 720 9.93 21.62 -15.76
CA GLY A 720 9.80 22.67 -16.78
C GLY A 720 8.76 22.35 -17.85
N PHE A 721 8.80 23.11 -18.95
CA PHE A 721 7.89 22.89 -20.08
C PHE A 721 8.01 21.49 -20.68
N MET A 722 9.22 20.91 -20.76
CA MET A 722 9.42 19.58 -21.33
C MET A 722 8.62 18.51 -20.57
N LEU A 723 8.79 18.42 -19.25
CA LEU A 723 8.04 17.46 -18.43
C LEU A 723 6.56 17.85 -18.33
N GLY A 724 6.25 19.14 -18.12
CA GLY A 724 4.86 19.62 -18.04
C GLY A 724 4.06 19.29 -19.30
N PHE A 725 4.54 19.71 -20.47
CA PHE A 725 3.94 19.39 -21.77
C PHE A 725 3.93 17.89 -22.06
N GLY A 726 5.01 17.18 -21.72
CA GLY A 726 5.11 15.73 -21.85
C GLY A 726 3.95 15.01 -21.15
N LEU A 727 3.60 15.44 -19.94
CA LEU A 727 2.67 14.74 -19.07
C LEU A 727 1.23 15.23 -19.18
N TYR A 728 1.01 16.54 -19.36
CA TYR A 728 -0.34 17.11 -19.51
C TYR A 728 -0.89 16.97 -20.94
N THR A 729 -0.02 16.98 -21.96
CA THR A 729 -0.43 16.97 -23.36
C THR A 729 0.07 15.74 -24.10
N TRP A 730 1.39 15.51 -24.16
CA TRP A 730 1.95 14.52 -25.07
C TRP A 730 1.47 13.09 -24.77
N VAL A 731 1.57 12.64 -23.52
CA VAL A 731 1.12 11.30 -23.10
C VAL A 731 -0.37 11.10 -23.38
N PRO A 732 -1.31 11.89 -22.82
CA PRO A 732 -2.72 11.62 -23.01
C PRO A 732 -3.18 11.84 -24.45
N MET A 733 -2.61 12.77 -25.21
CA MET A 733 -3.11 13.11 -26.55
C MET A 733 -2.51 12.25 -27.67
N LEU A 734 -1.26 11.80 -27.54
CA LEU A 734 -0.60 10.98 -28.57
C LEU A 734 -0.61 9.49 -28.25
N TYR A 735 -0.67 9.07 -26.99
CA TYR A 735 -0.70 7.62 -26.67
C TYR A 735 -2.10 7.04 -26.90
N THR A 736 -3.11 7.89 -27.13
CA THR A 736 -4.47 7.49 -27.54
C THR A 736 -4.61 7.31 -29.05
N LEU A 737 -3.58 7.58 -29.86
CA LEU A 737 -3.69 7.59 -31.33
C LEU A 737 -4.24 6.29 -31.90
N GLN A 738 -3.91 5.14 -31.29
CA GLN A 738 -4.40 3.83 -31.70
C GLN A 738 -5.92 3.71 -31.50
N ALA A 739 -6.42 4.12 -30.32
CA ALA A 739 -7.86 4.14 -30.05
C ALA A 739 -8.56 5.15 -30.96
N ARG A 740 -8.01 6.37 -31.11
CA ARG A 740 -8.56 7.40 -32.00
C ARG A 740 -8.64 6.92 -33.45
N TYR A 741 -7.61 6.26 -33.95
CA TYR A 741 -7.57 5.67 -35.29
C TYR A 741 -8.63 4.58 -35.47
N LEU A 742 -8.78 3.68 -34.49
CA LEU A 742 -9.75 2.58 -34.56
C LEU A 742 -11.20 3.04 -34.50
N VAL A 743 -11.49 4.26 -34.03
CA VAL A 743 -12.83 4.86 -34.18
C VAL A 743 -13.16 5.08 -35.65
N ASP A 744 -12.25 5.72 -36.39
CA ASP A 744 -12.47 6.08 -37.80
C ASP A 744 -12.26 4.89 -38.75
N PHE A 745 -11.33 3.99 -38.42
CA PHE A 745 -10.94 2.84 -39.22
C PHE A 745 -11.11 1.54 -38.39
N PRO A 746 -12.36 1.14 -38.09
CA PRO A 746 -12.62 -0.03 -37.29
C PRO A 746 -12.15 -1.30 -38.00
N ARG A 747 -11.44 -2.16 -37.26
CA ARG A 747 -10.88 -3.40 -37.78
C ARG A 747 -11.11 -4.55 -36.80
N ASP A 748 -11.52 -5.70 -37.30
CA ASP A 748 -11.46 -6.95 -36.55
C ASP A 748 -10.24 -7.78 -36.98
N MET A 749 -9.47 -8.26 -36.00
CA MET A 749 -8.33 -9.14 -36.20
C MET A 749 -8.77 -10.61 -36.26
N SER A 750 -8.06 -11.40 -37.05
CA SER A 750 -8.19 -12.86 -36.99
C SER A 750 -7.68 -13.41 -35.65
N TYR A 751 -8.10 -14.61 -35.25
CA TYR A 751 -7.62 -15.24 -34.01
C TYR A 751 -6.10 -15.50 -34.02
N VAL A 752 -5.50 -15.69 -35.20
CA VAL A 752 -4.05 -15.86 -35.34
C VAL A 752 -3.33 -14.55 -35.07
N GLU A 753 -3.77 -13.45 -35.70
CA GLU A 753 -3.22 -12.11 -35.44
C GLU A 753 -3.37 -11.74 -33.96
N LEU A 754 -4.55 -11.96 -33.38
CA LEU A 754 -4.82 -11.73 -31.96
C LEU A 754 -3.84 -12.52 -31.07
N GLY A 755 -3.63 -13.81 -31.37
CA GLY A 755 -2.69 -14.66 -30.63
C GLY A 755 -1.24 -14.19 -30.74
N LEU A 756 -0.80 -13.76 -31.93
CA LEU A 756 0.56 -13.23 -32.15
C LEU A 756 0.77 -11.91 -31.40
N VAL A 757 -0.20 -11.00 -31.46
CA VAL A 757 -0.12 -9.71 -30.77
C VAL A 757 -0.12 -9.89 -29.24
N LEU A 758 -0.99 -10.76 -28.71
CA LEU A 758 -1.00 -11.14 -27.30
C LEU A 758 0.32 -11.78 -26.87
N GLY A 759 0.86 -12.70 -27.67
CA GLY A 759 2.15 -13.33 -27.41
C GLY A 759 3.30 -12.32 -27.35
N LEU A 760 3.33 -11.36 -28.27
CA LEU A 760 4.33 -10.29 -28.28
C LEU A 760 4.20 -9.38 -27.05
N ASN A 761 2.97 -8.97 -26.69
CA ASN A 761 2.73 -8.15 -25.51
C ASN A 761 3.16 -8.88 -24.23
N PHE A 762 2.76 -10.14 -24.07
CA PHE A 762 3.11 -10.96 -22.92
C PHE A 762 4.62 -11.17 -22.79
N LEU A 763 5.31 -11.43 -23.91
CA LEU A 763 6.77 -11.55 -23.93
C LEU A 763 7.42 -10.24 -23.48
N GLY A 764 6.97 -9.10 -24.01
CA GLY A 764 7.44 -7.77 -23.62
C GLY A 764 7.25 -7.51 -22.13
N TYR A 765 6.04 -7.75 -21.61
CA TYR A 765 5.70 -7.58 -20.21
C TYR A 765 6.51 -8.52 -19.30
N PHE A 766 6.65 -9.78 -19.67
CA PHE A 766 7.45 -10.76 -18.93
C PHE A 766 8.90 -10.30 -18.80
N ILE A 767 9.54 -9.87 -19.90
CA ILE A 767 10.90 -9.34 -19.88
C ILE A 767 10.98 -8.09 -18.98
N PHE A 768 10.10 -7.12 -19.19
CA PHE A 768 10.09 -5.86 -18.45
C PHE A 768 9.93 -6.08 -16.94
N ARG A 769 8.89 -6.83 -16.55
CA ARG A 769 8.52 -7.02 -15.14
C ARG A 769 9.47 -7.97 -14.43
N SER A 770 9.92 -9.05 -15.07
CA SER A 770 10.87 -9.99 -14.45
C SER A 770 12.24 -9.37 -14.22
N ALA A 771 12.77 -8.60 -15.19
CA ALA A 771 14.05 -7.91 -15.05
C ALA A 771 14.02 -6.85 -13.93
N ASN A 772 12.95 -6.03 -13.87
CA ASN A 772 12.78 -5.04 -12.81
C ASN A 772 12.57 -5.68 -11.43
N SER A 773 11.77 -6.74 -11.33
CA SER A 773 11.56 -7.46 -10.08
C SER A 773 12.86 -8.09 -9.56
N GLN A 774 13.69 -8.65 -10.46
CA GLN A 774 15.01 -9.17 -10.12
C GLN A 774 15.93 -8.08 -9.55
N LYS A 775 15.97 -6.91 -10.18
CA LYS A 775 16.76 -5.76 -9.71
C LYS A 775 16.28 -5.27 -8.34
N ASN A 776 14.97 -5.17 -8.15
CA ASN A 776 14.38 -4.69 -6.89
C ASN A 776 14.62 -5.68 -5.75
N ALA A 777 14.40 -6.98 -5.98
CA ALA A 777 14.69 -8.03 -5.00
C ALA A 777 16.17 -8.03 -4.60
N PHE A 778 17.08 -7.91 -5.57
CA PHE A 778 18.51 -7.83 -5.31
C PHE A 778 18.92 -6.57 -4.52
N ARG A 779 18.31 -5.42 -4.80
CA ARG A 779 18.57 -4.18 -4.05
C ARG A 779 18.07 -4.25 -2.61
N ASN A 780 16.92 -4.89 -2.39
CA ASN A 780 16.32 -5.02 -1.06
C ASN A 780 17.07 -6.03 -0.19
N ASN A 781 17.37 -7.22 -0.71
CA ASN A 781 18.13 -8.25 -0.01
C ASN A 781 18.92 -9.12 -1.00
N PRO A 782 20.22 -8.82 -1.20
CA PRO A 782 21.10 -9.62 -2.06
C PRO A 782 21.24 -11.09 -1.62
N ASP A 783 21.02 -11.38 -0.34
CA ASP A 783 21.18 -12.71 0.24
C ASP A 783 19.88 -13.54 0.23
N SER A 784 18.80 -12.99 -0.33
CA SER A 784 17.55 -13.72 -0.50
C SER A 784 17.70 -14.87 -1.50
N GLU A 785 17.09 -16.01 -1.20
CA GLU A 785 17.21 -17.24 -1.99
C GLU A 785 16.82 -17.04 -3.47
N SER A 786 15.86 -16.14 -3.74
CA SER A 786 15.41 -15.78 -5.09
C SER A 786 16.48 -15.10 -5.96
N VAL A 787 17.50 -14.45 -5.37
CA VAL A 787 18.52 -13.68 -6.12
C VAL A 787 19.96 -14.02 -5.74
N LYS A 788 20.17 -14.91 -4.77
CA LYS A 788 21.49 -15.34 -4.28
C LYS A 788 22.38 -15.93 -5.38
N HIS A 789 21.76 -16.53 -6.40
CA HIS A 789 22.45 -17.10 -7.56
C HIS A 789 23.02 -16.02 -8.52
N LEU A 790 22.63 -14.75 -8.37
CA LEU A 790 23.08 -13.67 -9.25
C LEU A 790 24.52 -13.26 -8.92
N LYS A 791 25.34 -13.24 -9.96
CA LYS A 791 26.70 -12.68 -9.93
C LYS A 791 26.61 -11.16 -10.07
N TYR A 792 27.45 -10.45 -9.31
CA TYR A 792 27.56 -9.00 -9.34
C TYR A 792 29.01 -8.50 -9.29
N LEU A 793 29.25 -7.34 -9.87
CA LEU A 793 30.47 -6.55 -9.70
C LEU A 793 30.31 -5.63 -8.48
N LYS A 794 31.22 -5.75 -7.51
CA LYS A 794 31.28 -4.82 -6.37
C LYS A 794 32.10 -3.60 -6.80
N THR A 795 31.50 -2.41 -6.69
CA THR A 795 32.18 -1.16 -7.02
C THR A 795 33.01 -0.64 -5.84
N GLU A 796 33.98 0.22 -6.10
CA GLU A 796 34.83 0.88 -5.09
C GLU A 796 33.99 1.67 -4.07
N ARG A 797 32.84 2.21 -4.52
CA ARG A 797 31.86 2.93 -3.66
C ARG A 797 31.02 2.01 -2.77
N GLY A 798 31.22 0.69 -2.84
CA GLY A 798 30.49 -0.30 -2.04
C GLY A 798 29.12 -0.70 -2.61
N THR A 799 28.72 -0.18 -3.78
CA THR A 799 27.48 -0.61 -4.46
C THR A 799 27.71 -1.87 -5.30
N LYS A 800 26.63 -2.55 -5.69
CA LYS A 800 26.68 -3.81 -6.45
C LYS A 800 25.97 -3.64 -7.81
N LEU A 801 26.63 -4.06 -8.90
CA LEU A 801 26.09 -4.08 -10.26
C LEU A 801 25.89 -5.53 -10.72
N ILE A 802 24.67 -5.92 -11.11
CA ILE A 802 24.35 -7.31 -11.49
C ILE A 802 24.93 -7.61 -12.88
N ILE A 803 25.69 -8.70 -13.03
CA ILE A 803 26.37 -9.07 -14.29
C ILE A 803 25.92 -10.44 -14.84
N SER A 804 24.76 -10.93 -14.42
CA SER A 804 24.23 -12.24 -14.81
C SER A 804 22.72 -12.20 -15.01
N SER A 805 22.13 -13.28 -15.55
CA SER A 805 20.70 -13.35 -15.91
C SER A 805 20.32 -12.20 -16.87
N TRP A 806 19.15 -11.58 -16.69
CA TRP A 806 18.64 -10.47 -17.49
C TRP A 806 19.67 -9.34 -17.67
N TRP A 807 20.27 -8.89 -16.56
CA TRP A 807 21.25 -7.80 -16.55
C TRP A 807 22.63 -8.23 -17.07
N GLY A 808 22.88 -9.54 -17.19
CA GLY A 808 24.05 -10.09 -17.88
C GLY A 808 23.86 -10.23 -19.39
N MET A 809 22.62 -10.36 -19.88
CA MET A 809 22.32 -10.42 -21.31
C MET A 809 22.43 -9.05 -21.98
N SER A 810 21.95 -8.01 -21.30
CA SER A 810 21.92 -6.64 -21.80
C SER A 810 21.77 -5.67 -20.63
N ARG A 811 22.42 -4.50 -20.72
CA ARG A 811 22.39 -3.49 -19.66
C ARG A 811 20.99 -2.94 -19.39
N HIS A 812 20.16 -2.88 -20.42
CA HIS A 812 18.78 -2.38 -20.37
C HIS A 812 17.80 -3.31 -21.09
N ILE A 813 17.81 -4.59 -20.71
CA ILE A 813 16.85 -5.57 -21.24
C ILE A 813 15.39 -5.21 -20.92
N ASN A 814 15.15 -4.50 -19.81
CA ASN A 814 13.84 -3.96 -19.47
C ASN A 814 13.32 -2.98 -20.54
N TYR A 815 14.20 -2.18 -21.18
CA TYR A 815 13.79 -1.28 -22.26
C TYR A 815 13.38 -2.05 -23.51
N LEU A 816 14.00 -3.21 -23.79
CA LEU A 816 13.54 -4.08 -24.87
C LEU A 816 12.13 -4.60 -24.59
N GLY A 817 11.87 -5.07 -23.37
CA GLY A 817 10.53 -5.51 -22.98
C GLY A 817 9.47 -4.42 -23.14
N ASP A 818 9.82 -3.19 -22.75
CA ASP A 818 8.97 -2.01 -22.88
C ASP A 818 8.67 -1.68 -24.35
N TRP A 819 9.69 -1.72 -25.21
CA TRP A 819 9.52 -1.47 -26.64
C TRP A 819 8.69 -2.53 -27.36
N LEU A 820 8.82 -3.81 -26.97
CA LEU A 820 7.99 -4.89 -27.51
C LEU A 820 6.51 -4.71 -27.14
N MET A 821 6.22 -4.26 -25.91
CA MET A 821 4.87 -3.87 -25.52
C MET A 821 4.38 -2.71 -26.38
N ALA A 822 5.18 -1.65 -26.54
CA ALA A 822 4.80 -0.51 -27.35
C ALA A 822 4.46 -0.88 -28.80
N LEU A 823 5.25 -1.76 -29.42
CA LEU A 823 4.97 -2.29 -30.76
C LEU A 823 3.66 -3.09 -30.78
N SER A 824 3.42 -3.93 -29.77
CA SER A 824 2.19 -4.74 -29.67
C SER A 824 0.92 -3.90 -29.57
N TRP A 825 1.01 -2.66 -29.07
CA TRP A 825 -0.14 -1.75 -28.95
C TRP A 825 -0.52 -1.12 -30.29
N CYS A 826 0.44 -0.99 -31.22
CA CYS A 826 0.23 -0.43 -32.55
C CYS A 826 -0.33 -1.47 -33.55
N LEU A 827 0.09 -2.73 -33.44
CA LEU A 827 -0.30 -3.81 -34.36
C LEU A 827 -1.82 -4.01 -34.57
N PRO A 828 -2.70 -3.81 -33.56
CA PRO A 828 -4.15 -3.90 -33.75
C PRO A 828 -4.72 -2.92 -34.78
N CYS A 829 -4.02 -1.82 -35.05
CA CYS A 829 -4.41 -0.83 -36.06
C CYS A 829 -4.11 -1.30 -37.50
N GLY A 830 -3.40 -2.42 -37.68
CA GLY A 830 -3.00 -2.88 -39.01
C GLY A 830 -1.90 -2.05 -39.63
N PHE A 831 -1.84 -2.02 -40.97
CA PHE A 831 -0.77 -1.35 -41.72
C PHE A 831 -1.31 -0.27 -42.67
N GLY A 832 -2.57 0.16 -42.49
CA GLY A 832 -3.20 1.17 -43.34
C GLY A 832 -2.66 2.58 -43.14
N SER A 833 -2.02 2.85 -42.00
CA SER A 833 -1.36 4.11 -41.69
C SER A 833 -0.13 3.89 -40.81
N VAL A 834 0.89 4.74 -40.98
CA VAL A 834 2.06 4.80 -40.08
C VAL A 834 1.78 5.58 -38.80
N VAL A 835 0.72 6.39 -38.75
CA VAL A 835 0.42 7.29 -37.61
C VAL A 835 0.23 6.51 -36.30
N PRO A 836 -0.51 5.39 -36.23
CA PRO A 836 -0.59 4.59 -35.00
C PRO A 836 0.77 4.04 -34.54
N TYR A 837 1.74 3.86 -35.45
CA TYR A 837 3.10 3.39 -35.15
C TYR A 837 4.03 4.52 -34.71
N PHE A 838 3.62 5.78 -34.83
CA PHE A 838 4.38 6.92 -34.31
C PHE A 838 4.78 6.68 -32.86
N TYR A 839 3.87 6.12 -32.04
CA TYR A 839 4.14 5.77 -30.66
C TYR A 839 5.34 4.82 -30.50
N ALA A 840 5.35 3.67 -31.18
CA ALA A 840 6.43 2.69 -31.07
C ALA A 840 7.78 3.23 -31.62
N ILE A 841 7.73 4.07 -32.66
CA ILE A 841 8.91 4.72 -33.24
C ILE A 841 9.49 5.75 -32.27
N TYR A 842 8.67 6.70 -31.83
CA TYR A 842 9.02 7.73 -30.86
C TYR A 842 9.56 7.09 -29.57
N PHE A 843 8.86 6.08 -29.04
CA PHE A 843 9.25 5.42 -27.80
C PHE A 843 10.59 4.68 -27.95
N GLY A 844 10.84 4.05 -29.10
CA GLY A 844 12.16 3.48 -29.41
C GLY A 844 13.28 4.51 -29.39
N ILE A 845 13.07 5.69 -30.02
CA ILE A 845 14.03 6.80 -29.99
C ILE A 845 14.24 7.31 -28.56
N LEU A 846 13.16 7.47 -27.80
CA LEU A 846 13.20 7.89 -26.40
C LEU A 846 14.01 6.91 -25.54
N LEU A 847 13.81 5.59 -25.70
CA LEU A 847 14.53 4.56 -24.96
C LEU A 847 16.02 4.55 -25.30
N ILE A 848 16.39 4.77 -26.57
CA ILE A 848 17.79 4.92 -26.98
C ILE A 848 18.40 6.16 -26.29
N HIS A 849 17.72 7.30 -26.34
CA HIS A 849 18.19 8.51 -25.69
C HIS A 849 18.31 8.33 -24.16
N ARG A 850 17.32 7.69 -23.53
CA ARG A 850 17.29 7.38 -22.09
C ARG A 850 18.44 6.45 -21.69
N GLU A 851 18.74 5.44 -22.49
CA GLU A 851 19.90 4.56 -22.28
C GLU A 851 21.21 5.35 -22.32
N ARG A 852 21.37 6.28 -23.27
CA ARG A 852 22.60 7.09 -23.37
C ARG A 852 22.79 8.01 -22.16
N ARG A 853 21.71 8.62 -21.67
CA ARG A 853 21.74 9.44 -20.45
C ARG A 853 22.08 8.58 -19.23
N ASP A 854 21.45 7.42 -19.08
CA ASP A 854 21.72 6.53 -17.94
C ASP A 854 23.16 5.97 -17.96
N ASP A 855 23.67 5.61 -19.14
CA ASP A 855 25.07 5.18 -19.35
C ASP A 855 26.05 6.29 -18.94
N HIS A 856 25.79 7.53 -19.33
CA HIS A 856 26.60 8.69 -18.95
C HIS A 856 26.55 8.97 -17.44
N GLN A 857 25.36 8.96 -16.84
CA GLN A 857 25.20 9.14 -15.39
C GLN A 857 25.88 8.02 -14.59
N CYS A 858 25.78 6.78 -15.06
CA CYS A 858 26.47 5.65 -14.45
C CYS A 858 28.00 5.76 -14.59
N ARG A 859 28.53 6.30 -15.70
CA ARG A 859 29.96 6.61 -15.83
C ARG A 859 30.42 7.66 -14.82
N ILE A 860 29.69 8.76 -14.68
CA ILE A 860 30.00 9.78 -13.67
C ILE A 860 29.96 9.17 -12.26
N LYS A 861 28.96 8.33 -12.00
CA LYS A 861 28.71 7.76 -10.68
C LYS A 861 29.70 6.66 -10.27
N TYR A 862 30.09 5.78 -11.19
CA TYR A 862 30.87 4.57 -10.90
C TYR A 862 32.27 4.59 -11.52
N GLY A 863 32.59 5.54 -12.41
CA GLY A 863 33.91 5.68 -13.02
C GLY A 863 34.40 4.39 -13.69
N LYS A 864 35.62 3.96 -13.36
CA LYS A 864 36.28 2.77 -13.93
C LYS A 864 35.50 1.47 -13.73
N ASP A 865 34.73 1.37 -12.65
CA ASP A 865 33.88 0.19 -12.41
C ASP A 865 32.75 0.07 -13.44
N TRP A 866 32.25 1.20 -13.96
CA TRP A 866 31.28 1.18 -15.04
C TRP A 866 31.89 0.72 -16.35
N ASP A 867 33.12 1.15 -16.66
CA ASP A 867 33.83 0.71 -17.86
C ASP A 867 34.09 -0.80 -17.80
N LYS A 868 34.47 -1.31 -16.62
CA LYS A 868 34.58 -2.75 -16.35
C LYS A 868 33.24 -3.47 -16.47
N TYR A 869 32.15 -2.86 -16.00
CA TYR A 869 30.80 -3.42 -16.18
C TYR A 869 30.42 -3.50 -17.66
N CYS A 870 30.70 -2.45 -18.44
CA CYS A 870 30.42 -2.40 -19.88
C CYS A 870 31.27 -3.39 -20.70
N SER A 871 32.47 -3.74 -20.23
CA SER A 871 33.29 -4.77 -20.90
C SER A 871 32.76 -6.18 -20.68
N ILE A 872 32.10 -6.43 -19.54
CA ILE A 872 31.41 -7.69 -19.23
C ILE A 872 30.07 -7.77 -19.98
N VAL A 873 29.22 -6.75 -19.83
CA VAL A 873 27.89 -6.68 -20.43
C VAL A 873 27.91 -5.70 -21.61
N LYS A 874 28.28 -6.22 -22.79
CA LYS A 874 28.50 -5.40 -23.99
C LYS A 874 27.21 -4.78 -24.53
N SER A 875 26.17 -5.60 -24.66
CA SER A 875 24.88 -5.20 -25.24
C SER A 875 24.17 -4.15 -24.39
N ARG A 876 23.63 -3.12 -25.06
CA ARG A 876 22.94 -1.98 -24.44
C ARG A 876 21.48 -2.29 -24.15
N ILE A 877 20.71 -2.57 -25.20
CA ILE A 877 19.27 -2.86 -25.13
C ILE A 877 18.99 -4.25 -25.71
N ILE A 878 19.36 -4.49 -26.97
CA ILE A 878 19.15 -5.76 -27.67
C ILE A 878 20.30 -6.74 -27.36
N PRO A 879 20.03 -7.92 -26.77
CA PRO A 879 21.06 -8.93 -26.52
C PRO A 879 21.77 -9.40 -27.79
N GLY A 880 23.08 -9.61 -27.71
CA GLY A 880 23.88 -10.15 -28.81
C GLY A 880 24.19 -9.15 -29.93
N LYS A 881 23.78 -7.89 -29.79
CA LYS A 881 24.14 -6.78 -30.67
C LYS A 881 24.84 -5.65 -29.91
#